data_AF-A0A812XG08-F1
#
_entry.id   AF-A0A812XG08-F1
#
_cell.length_a   1.000
_cell.length_b   1.000
_cell.length_c   1.000
_cell.angle_alpha   90.00
_cell.angle_beta   90.00
_cell.angle_gamma   90.00
#
_symmetry.space_group_name_H-M   'P 1'
#
loop_
_entity.id
_entity.type
_entity.pdbx_description
1 polymer ?
#
loop_
_entity_poly.entity_id
_entity_poly.type
_entity_poly.pdbx_seq_one_letter_code
_entity_poly.pdbx_strand_id
1 'polypeptide(L)'
;MVVNKPVGFVKVGDLPARDEIDDGIKKKVQFLDVLLEYEGAIDLKEVETMFLQQRYEDLPPPIKVPGNNVTPFTMQLVVLPLAEGKWNIVKHIRFADGAKVMNSTIKSMSVGRALEIDYQKNFKDGSRALQKGFQYIRENGPQDNSTGQFTSWTEEEVSVKLEKDECERKFGSFKKQLGNRVLHIDISDSSTPPSPKASSAKASAVHTSPADEMDIASSPMDDPMENLTQQLEDEINAIPDEEQETCYGWLAILKRAVVRIYVPLIFLSFLMAPKEKFNPFPPPKKGVRRMIAKRPSAIKSAIWNKIPYVKNNNGGHVRMEKAKWRRTIQELLSASNENIIEILTADGILPNWKGCVCPHCQSGKLGPLTSNGRDDILRYRCNKKGCQRYLLPQHLHPFFTATNGPEGHSLQMQAAALLLRLLNVPLSNIHLLTHINHKALEKFNRNILLMRKGYVQKAEKEIKFGGCPRAWKEVEADEATFDKKTLSPQELGVNHDKPVLWEQWGAIVQRGAPETLVLTKLNPAMTVPRAPGPGAIRKVDWKPLALKHIANRNVILHTDSARSYKMKLPGVVHDAVVHKKKRVKKNGKWVWLKPTFVRISKHKLPDGRRISCKAGTQIVDRAWKFIKARLSRNQYVKASSLLLAAQIRSAQWEYWNRQRDLWLCTGHVVASYMEGIVKR
;
A
#
# COMPACT_ATOMS: atom_id res chain seq x y z
N MET A 1 15.55 -17.62 20.82
CA MET A 1 15.35 -18.46 19.61
C MET A 1 14.17 -19.38 19.89
N VAL A 2 12.95 -18.97 19.53
CA VAL A 2 11.71 -19.54 20.11
C VAL A 2 11.21 -20.80 19.38
N VAL A 3 11.52 -20.94 18.09
CA VAL A 3 11.12 -22.10 17.29
C VAL A 3 11.84 -23.34 17.81
N ASN A 4 11.09 -24.42 18.07
CA ASN A 4 11.52 -25.72 18.61
C ASN A 4 11.65 -25.84 20.15
N LYS A 5 11.15 -24.91 20.96
CA LYS A 5 10.93 -25.16 22.41
C LYS A 5 9.56 -25.81 22.65
N PRO A 6 9.44 -26.74 23.63
CA PRO A 6 8.14 -27.29 24.04
C PRO A 6 7.28 -26.26 24.79
N VAL A 7 5.97 -26.52 24.85
CA VAL A 7 4.97 -25.67 25.53
C VAL A 7 5.34 -25.50 27.01
N GLY A 8 5.19 -24.29 27.54
CA GLY A 8 5.57 -23.92 28.92
C GLY A 8 7.04 -23.53 29.14
N PHE A 9 7.95 -23.75 28.17
CA PHE A 9 9.40 -23.51 28.35
C PHE A 9 9.93 -22.16 27.78
N VAL A 10 9.02 -21.24 27.43
CA VAL A 10 9.35 -19.90 26.92
C VAL A 10 9.41 -18.91 28.08
N LYS A 11 10.61 -18.46 28.45
CA LYS A 11 10.83 -17.45 29.51
C LYS A 11 10.99 -16.05 28.90
N VAL A 12 11.02 -15.01 29.72
CA VAL A 12 11.29 -13.63 29.24
C VAL A 12 12.63 -13.53 28.50
N GLY A 13 13.63 -14.34 28.88
CA GLY A 13 14.91 -14.47 28.17
C GLY A 13 14.85 -15.14 26.79
N ASP A 14 13.69 -15.64 26.33
CA ASP A 14 13.50 -16.15 24.96
C ASP A 14 13.03 -15.08 23.96
N LEU A 15 12.65 -13.90 24.45
CA LEU A 15 12.34 -12.73 23.61
C LEU A 15 13.49 -12.40 22.66
N PRO A 16 13.22 -11.73 21.52
CA PRO A 16 14.25 -11.32 20.56
C PRO A 16 15.03 -10.07 21.07
N ALA A 17 15.56 -10.14 22.29
CA ALA A 17 16.41 -9.13 22.90
C ALA A 17 17.90 -9.46 22.68
N ARG A 18 18.75 -8.46 22.85
CA ARG A 18 20.19 -8.62 23.14
C ARG A 18 20.47 -8.16 24.56
N ASP A 19 21.48 -7.32 24.69
CA ASP A 19 22.03 -6.74 25.88
C ASP A 19 21.23 -5.49 26.30
N GLU A 20 21.60 -4.96 27.45
CA GLU A 20 21.07 -3.70 27.96
C GLU A 20 21.52 -2.51 27.10
N ILE A 21 20.66 -1.52 26.97
CA ILE A 21 20.89 -0.34 26.14
C ILE A 21 21.99 0.53 26.78
N ASP A 22 23.19 0.50 26.21
CA ASP A 22 24.35 1.30 26.66
C ASP A 22 24.10 2.81 26.64
N ASP A 23 24.87 3.58 27.42
CA ASP A 23 24.82 5.06 27.42
C ASP A 23 25.44 5.70 26.16
N GLY A 24 25.67 4.92 25.11
CA GLY A 24 26.20 5.40 23.84
C GLY A 24 25.24 6.33 23.12
N ILE A 25 25.80 7.16 22.23
CA ILE A 25 25.07 8.17 21.41
C ILE A 25 24.19 7.52 20.29
N LYS A 26 23.81 6.25 20.48
CA LYS A 26 22.91 5.50 19.59
C LYS A 26 21.47 5.99 19.80
N LYS A 27 20.62 5.73 18.80
CA LYS A 27 19.19 6.09 18.84
C LYS A 27 18.32 4.96 18.30
N LYS A 28 17.34 4.51 19.07
CA LYS A 28 16.42 3.40 18.73
C LYS A 28 15.06 3.93 18.25
N VAL A 29 14.32 3.09 17.52
CA VAL A 29 12.94 3.37 17.07
C VAL A 29 11.88 2.69 17.95
N GLN A 30 12.31 1.74 18.79
CA GLN A 30 11.53 0.97 19.74
C GLN A 30 12.52 0.24 20.69
N PHE A 31 12.05 -0.20 21.85
CA PHE A 31 12.81 -0.97 22.83
C PHE A 31 11.88 -1.85 23.67
N LEU A 32 12.45 -2.72 24.50
CA LEU A 32 11.73 -3.40 25.59
C LEU A 32 12.16 -2.78 26.91
N ASP A 33 11.21 -2.43 27.77
CA ASP A 33 11.44 -2.22 29.21
C ASP A 33 10.99 -3.48 29.94
N VAL A 34 11.92 -4.17 30.61
CA VAL A 34 11.69 -5.49 31.22
C VAL A 34 11.93 -5.42 32.72
N LEU A 35 10.84 -5.54 33.49
CA LEU A 35 10.88 -5.65 34.93
C LEU A 35 10.56 -7.10 35.31
N LEU A 36 11.50 -7.77 35.99
CA LEU A 36 11.34 -9.15 36.44
C LEU A 36 11.06 -9.18 37.93
N GLU A 37 10.28 -10.17 38.38
CA GLU A 37 10.04 -10.47 39.80
C GLU A 37 9.55 -9.24 40.60
N TYR A 38 8.75 -8.38 39.96
CA TYR A 38 8.14 -7.21 40.59
C TYR A 38 7.14 -7.63 41.66
N GLU A 39 7.34 -7.16 42.89
CA GLU A 39 6.45 -7.39 44.03
C GLU A 39 5.53 -6.18 44.20
N GLY A 40 4.21 -6.42 44.16
CA GLY A 40 3.19 -5.37 44.30
C GLY A 40 1.81 -5.78 43.79
N ALA A 41 0.79 -5.05 44.22
CA ALA A 41 -0.54 -5.14 43.64
C ALA A 41 -0.57 -4.43 42.27
N ILE A 42 -1.29 -5.00 41.30
CA ILE A 42 -1.54 -4.39 39.99
C ILE A 42 -3.03 -4.54 39.70
N ASP A 43 -3.77 -3.42 39.60
CA ASP A 43 -5.15 -3.47 39.10
C ASP A 43 -5.12 -3.64 37.58
N LEU A 44 -5.31 -4.88 37.13
CA LEU A 44 -5.35 -5.21 35.70
C LEU A 44 -6.55 -4.58 34.99
N LYS A 45 -7.67 -4.28 35.68
CA LYS A 45 -8.86 -3.65 35.08
C LYS A 45 -8.65 -2.14 34.86
N GLU A 46 -7.98 -1.47 35.80
CA GLU A 46 -7.57 -0.07 35.61
C GLU A 46 -6.61 0.05 34.41
N VAL A 47 -5.58 -0.79 34.38
CA VAL A 47 -4.59 -0.85 33.29
C VAL A 47 -5.27 -1.13 31.95
N GLU A 48 -6.13 -2.13 31.87
CA GLU A 48 -6.97 -2.48 30.71
C GLU A 48 -7.81 -1.29 30.22
N THR A 49 -8.49 -0.59 31.14
CA THR A 49 -9.30 0.60 30.84
C THR A 49 -8.45 1.73 30.28
N MET A 50 -7.28 2.00 30.86
CA MET A 50 -6.35 3.02 30.37
C MET A 50 -5.73 2.65 29.01
N PHE A 51 -5.47 1.37 28.75
CA PHE A 51 -4.98 0.88 27.45
C PHE A 51 -6.02 1.05 26.34
N LEU A 52 -7.29 0.74 26.59
CA LEU A 52 -8.39 1.01 25.66
C LEU A 52 -8.53 2.50 25.35
N GLN A 53 -8.35 3.37 26.35
CA GLN A 53 -8.37 4.83 26.19
C GLN A 53 -7.07 5.41 25.59
N GLN A 54 -6.03 4.58 25.35
CA GLN A 54 -4.69 4.98 24.91
C GLN A 54 -3.98 5.98 25.85
N ARG A 55 -4.36 6.01 27.13
CA ARG A 55 -3.84 6.93 28.17
C ARG A 55 -2.54 6.41 28.79
N TYR A 56 -1.53 6.15 27.95
CA TYR A 56 -0.27 5.52 28.39
C TYR A 56 0.54 6.34 29.41
N GLU A 57 0.30 7.65 29.47
CA GLU A 57 0.94 8.58 30.42
C GLU A 57 0.28 8.54 31.81
N ASP A 58 -0.97 8.09 31.91
CA ASP A 58 -1.74 8.02 33.15
C ASP A 58 -1.57 6.69 33.91
N LEU A 59 -1.10 5.64 33.22
CA LEU A 59 -0.90 4.29 33.76
C LEU A 59 -0.25 4.27 35.16
N PRO A 60 -0.66 3.35 36.06
CA PRO A 60 -0.09 3.25 37.40
C PRO A 60 1.36 2.73 37.34
N PRO A 61 2.21 3.08 38.33
CA PRO A 61 3.50 2.39 38.54
C PRO A 61 3.28 0.88 38.78
N PRO A 62 4.18 -0.01 38.34
CA PRO A 62 5.42 0.23 37.59
C PRO A 62 5.20 0.23 36.06
N ILE A 63 3.95 0.19 35.61
CA ILE A 63 3.60 0.10 34.18
C ILE A 63 3.78 1.46 33.48
N LYS A 64 3.56 2.56 34.21
CA LYS A 64 3.87 3.94 33.79
C LYS A 64 5.23 4.06 33.10
N VAL A 65 5.32 4.95 32.13
CA VAL A 65 6.58 5.34 31.49
C VAL A 65 7.09 6.60 32.19
N PRO A 66 8.22 6.56 32.94
CA PRO A 66 8.77 7.74 33.58
C PRO A 66 9.34 8.76 32.58
N GLY A 67 9.49 10.00 33.05
CA GLY A 67 10.20 11.07 32.37
C GLY A 67 9.43 11.80 31.27
N ASN A 68 9.82 13.06 31.02
CA ASN A 68 9.13 13.99 30.11
C ASN A 68 9.43 13.70 28.63
N ASN A 69 8.97 12.57 28.11
CA ASN A 69 9.18 12.17 26.72
C ASN A 69 8.23 12.88 25.74
N VAL A 70 8.69 13.97 25.13
CA VAL A 70 7.98 14.73 24.07
C VAL A 70 7.92 14.01 22.70
N THR A 71 8.02 12.67 22.67
CA THR A 71 7.98 11.85 21.45
C THR A 71 6.86 10.80 21.55
N PRO A 72 5.72 10.98 20.85
CA PRO A 72 4.60 10.05 20.90
C PRO A 72 5.02 8.60 20.57
N PHE A 73 4.45 7.66 21.31
CA PHE A 73 4.74 6.23 21.21
C PHE A 73 3.47 5.40 21.33
N THR A 74 3.54 4.15 20.88
CA THR A 74 2.55 3.10 21.20
C THR A 74 3.23 2.06 22.09
N MET A 75 2.52 1.58 23.12
CA MET A 75 2.99 0.48 23.96
C MET A 75 2.23 -0.82 23.61
N GLN A 76 2.93 -1.96 23.63
CA GLN A 76 2.32 -3.25 23.89
C GLN A 76 2.80 -3.74 25.26
N LEU A 77 1.90 -4.22 26.10
CA LEU A 77 2.19 -4.68 27.46
C LEU A 77 1.98 -6.19 27.56
N VAL A 78 2.84 -6.85 28.33
CA VAL A 78 2.63 -8.21 28.82
C VAL A 78 2.90 -8.20 30.31
N VAL A 79 1.93 -8.68 31.09
CA VAL A 79 2.07 -8.98 32.52
C VAL A 79 1.92 -10.49 32.69
N LEU A 80 2.86 -11.13 33.39
CA LEU A 80 2.83 -12.56 33.68
C LEU A 80 2.89 -12.76 35.20
N PRO A 81 1.88 -13.38 35.84
CA PRO A 81 1.99 -13.76 37.25
C PRO A 81 3.09 -14.81 37.43
N LEU A 82 3.81 -14.71 38.55
CA LEU A 82 4.79 -15.70 39.02
C LEU A 82 4.32 -16.39 40.30
N ALA A 83 3.79 -15.61 41.23
CA ALA A 83 3.21 -16.03 42.50
C ALA A 83 2.19 -14.95 42.93
N GLU A 84 1.48 -15.17 44.03
CA GLU A 84 0.63 -14.14 44.62
C GLU A 84 1.43 -12.86 44.90
N GLY A 85 0.97 -11.73 44.36
CA GLY A 85 1.66 -10.44 44.44
C GLY A 85 2.96 -10.29 43.65
N LYS A 86 3.40 -11.29 42.85
CA LYS A 86 4.67 -11.24 42.09
C LYS A 86 4.49 -11.39 40.59
N TRP A 87 5.14 -10.53 39.81
CA TRP A 87 4.89 -10.36 38.37
C TRP A 87 6.18 -10.19 37.54
N ASN A 88 6.17 -10.73 36.31
CA ASN A 88 7.08 -10.30 35.25
C ASN A 88 6.34 -9.35 34.31
N ILE A 89 6.90 -8.17 34.04
CA ILE A 89 6.28 -7.12 33.23
C ILE A 89 7.21 -6.77 32.06
N VAL A 90 6.67 -6.85 30.84
CA VAL A 90 7.39 -6.53 29.60
C VAL A 90 6.61 -5.46 28.83
N LYS A 91 7.20 -4.27 28.70
CA LYS A 91 6.65 -3.14 27.94
C LYS A 91 7.43 -2.98 26.64
N HIS A 92 6.79 -3.27 25.51
CA HIS A 92 7.34 -2.98 24.18
C HIS A 92 6.90 -1.58 23.74
N ILE A 93 7.81 -0.62 23.80
CA ILE A 93 7.56 0.79 23.49
C ILE A 93 8.10 1.11 22.10
N ARG A 94 7.26 1.67 21.23
CA ARG A 94 7.58 1.98 19.82
C ARG A 94 7.22 3.43 19.48
N PHE A 95 8.19 4.19 18.97
CA PHE A 95 8.00 5.61 18.67
C PHE A 95 7.29 5.84 17.32
N ALA A 96 6.37 6.80 17.29
CA ALA A 96 5.56 7.15 16.13
C ALA A 96 6.41 7.60 14.92
N ASP A 97 5.90 7.39 13.70
CA ASP A 97 6.57 7.70 12.41
C ASP A 97 8.00 7.13 12.24
N GLY A 98 8.43 6.19 13.09
CA GLY A 98 9.82 5.72 13.11
C GLY A 98 10.79 6.77 13.64
N ALA A 99 10.33 7.65 14.54
CA ALA A 99 11.17 8.58 15.28
C ALA A 99 12.29 7.85 16.03
N LYS A 100 13.39 8.56 16.31
CA LYS A 100 14.61 7.99 16.89
C LYS A 100 14.99 8.69 18.20
N VAL A 101 14.69 8.06 19.31
CA VAL A 101 14.98 8.54 20.67
C VAL A 101 16.36 8.03 21.12
N MET A 102 17.05 8.81 21.95
CA MET A 102 18.42 8.52 22.39
C MET A 102 18.44 7.45 23.48
N ASN A 103 19.51 6.67 23.55
CA ASN A 103 19.65 5.63 24.57
C ASN A 103 19.47 6.16 26.01
N SER A 104 20.06 7.32 26.34
CA SER A 104 19.89 7.96 27.66
C SER A 104 18.44 8.34 27.96
N THR A 105 17.71 8.89 26.98
CA THR A 105 16.28 9.17 27.10
C THR A 105 15.45 7.88 27.24
N ILE A 106 15.84 6.80 26.57
CA ILE A 106 15.22 5.48 26.70
C ILE A 106 15.43 4.91 28.11
N LYS A 107 16.63 5.06 28.71
CA LYS A 107 16.87 4.70 30.11
C LYS A 107 15.99 5.50 31.07
N SER A 108 15.86 6.81 30.89
CA SER A 108 14.96 7.64 31.73
C SER A 108 13.46 7.35 31.51
N MET A 109 13.11 6.55 30.50
CA MET A 109 11.76 6.02 30.22
C MET A 109 11.57 4.57 30.67
N SER A 110 12.61 3.93 31.23
CA SER A 110 12.56 2.56 31.72
C SER A 110 12.34 2.52 33.23
N VAL A 111 11.49 1.61 33.69
CA VAL A 111 11.32 1.26 35.11
C VAL A 111 12.12 0.01 35.45
N GLY A 112 12.26 -0.90 34.48
CA GLY A 112 13.13 -2.06 34.54
C GLY A 112 14.32 -1.93 33.60
N ARG A 113 14.74 -3.06 33.03
CA ARG A 113 15.90 -3.16 32.16
C ARG A 113 15.55 -2.78 30.72
N ALA A 114 16.18 -1.71 30.22
CA ALA A 114 16.03 -1.26 28.83
C ALA A 114 16.81 -2.17 27.87
N LEU A 115 16.15 -3.03 27.09
CA LEU A 115 16.80 -3.98 26.18
C LEU A 115 16.63 -3.60 24.68
N GLU A 116 17.68 -3.82 23.89
CA GLU A 116 17.59 -3.70 22.43
C GLU A 116 16.95 -4.95 21.80
N ILE A 117 15.99 -4.74 20.91
CA ILE A 117 15.36 -5.80 20.10
C ILE A 117 16.23 -6.14 18.88
N ASP A 118 16.71 -7.38 18.79
CA ASP A 118 17.38 -7.92 17.60
C ASP A 118 16.50 -8.96 16.88
N TYR A 119 15.96 -8.54 15.75
CA TYR A 119 15.22 -9.37 14.81
C TYR A 119 16.07 -10.40 14.05
N GLN A 120 17.39 -10.37 14.24
CA GLN A 120 18.38 -11.19 13.55
C GLN A 120 18.29 -11.04 12.02
N LYS A 121 19.07 -11.84 11.27
CA LYS A 121 19.14 -11.74 9.80
C LYS A 121 17.87 -12.24 9.07
N ASN A 122 16.92 -12.86 9.80
CA ASN A 122 15.82 -13.62 9.22
C ASN A 122 14.47 -12.88 9.17
N PHE A 123 14.19 -11.97 10.11
CA PHE A 123 12.91 -11.27 10.18
C PHE A 123 12.97 -9.89 9.50
N LYS A 124 12.52 -9.83 8.24
CA LYS A 124 12.53 -8.60 7.43
C LYS A 124 11.50 -7.54 7.83
N ASP A 125 10.43 -7.95 8.52
CA ASP A 125 9.44 -7.07 9.15
C ASP A 125 9.43 -7.36 10.65
N GLY A 126 10.22 -6.60 11.43
CA GLY A 126 10.40 -6.86 12.86
C GLY A 126 9.09 -6.86 13.67
N SER A 127 8.15 -5.98 13.32
CA SER A 127 6.82 -5.94 13.94
C SER A 127 6.09 -7.29 13.89
N ARG A 128 6.24 -8.05 12.79
CA ARG A 128 5.64 -9.39 12.66
C ARG A 128 6.34 -10.47 13.48
N ALA A 129 7.60 -10.27 13.88
CA ALA A 129 8.30 -11.17 14.78
C ALA A 129 7.75 -11.03 16.22
N LEU A 130 7.63 -9.78 16.69
CA LEU A 130 7.05 -9.48 18.01
C LEU A 130 5.56 -9.80 18.07
N GLN A 131 4.76 -9.41 17.06
CA GLN A 131 3.35 -9.79 17.00
C GLN A 131 3.15 -11.31 17.09
N LYS A 132 4.02 -12.12 16.45
CA LYS A 132 3.95 -13.59 16.60
C LYS A 132 4.42 -14.09 17.97
N GLY A 133 5.37 -13.42 18.62
CA GLY A 133 5.77 -13.74 19.99
C GLY A 133 4.64 -13.44 20.99
N PHE A 134 4.06 -12.25 20.92
CA PHE A 134 2.92 -11.85 21.75
C PHE A 134 1.67 -12.68 21.45
N GLN A 135 1.36 -12.96 20.18
CA GLN A 135 0.27 -13.86 19.81
C GLN A 135 0.47 -15.27 20.39
N TYR A 136 1.69 -15.82 20.35
CA TYR A 136 1.99 -17.12 20.95
C TYR A 136 1.82 -17.10 22.48
N ILE A 137 2.28 -16.04 23.16
CA ILE A 137 2.09 -15.84 24.61
C ILE A 137 0.59 -15.70 24.97
N ARG A 138 -0.18 -14.99 24.13
CA ARG A 138 -1.64 -14.83 24.29
C ARG A 138 -2.41 -16.14 24.06
N GLU A 139 -1.93 -16.98 23.15
CA GLU A 139 -2.56 -18.27 22.80
C GLU A 139 -2.11 -19.45 23.69
N ASN A 140 -1.00 -19.33 24.43
CA ASN A 140 -0.36 -20.43 25.17
C ASN A 140 0.24 -20.00 26.53
N GLY A 141 -0.18 -18.85 27.06
CA GLY A 141 0.16 -18.41 28.42
C GLY A 141 -0.56 -19.23 29.49
N PRO A 142 -0.30 -18.99 30.79
CA PRO A 142 -0.98 -19.71 31.86
C PRO A 142 -2.49 -19.40 31.86
N GLN A 143 -3.29 -20.38 31.43
CA GLN A 143 -4.73 -20.43 31.68
C GLN A 143 -4.95 -21.15 33.02
N ASP A 144 -5.68 -20.51 33.93
CA ASP A 144 -5.99 -20.93 35.31
C ASP A 144 -4.82 -21.55 36.12
N ASN A 145 -4.34 -20.79 37.10
CA ASN A 145 -4.03 -21.43 38.38
C ASN A 145 -5.35 -21.87 39.03
N SER A 146 -5.33 -22.96 39.82
CA SER A 146 -6.53 -23.60 40.37
C SER A 146 -7.24 -22.81 41.50
N THR A 147 -7.13 -21.49 41.47
CA THR A 147 -7.72 -20.50 42.38
C THR A 147 -8.67 -19.52 41.66
N GLY A 148 -8.84 -19.63 40.34
CA GLY A 148 -9.92 -18.97 39.59
C GLY A 148 -9.77 -17.45 39.43
N GLN A 149 -8.53 -16.93 39.42
CA GLN A 149 -8.28 -15.51 39.20
C GLN A 149 -8.12 -15.20 37.69
N PHE A 150 -9.02 -14.38 37.16
CA PHE A 150 -9.01 -13.96 35.75
C PHE A 150 -7.69 -13.29 35.34
N THR A 151 -7.12 -13.75 34.21
CA THR A 151 -6.17 -12.94 33.42
C THR A 151 -6.91 -12.29 32.25
N SER A 152 -7.24 -10.99 32.38
CA SER A 152 -7.77 -10.23 31.25
C SER A 152 -6.67 -9.79 30.28
N TRP A 153 -7.01 -9.73 28.99
CA TRP A 153 -6.11 -9.38 27.90
C TRP A 153 -6.85 -8.54 26.86
N THR A 154 -6.53 -7.25 26.80
CA THR A 154 -7.13 -6.30 25.84
C THR A 154 -6.20 -6.02 24.65
N GLU A 155 -6.67 -6.30 23.43
CA GLU A 155 -5.97 -5.98 22.18
C GLU A 155 -6.97 -5.61 21.07
N GLU A 156 -7.41 -4.34 21.01
CA GLU A 156 -8.27 -3.82 19.92
C GLU A 156 -7.52 -2.89 18.95
N GLU A 157 -7.52 -3.22 17.64
CA GLU A 157 -7.20 -2.26 16.57
C GLU A 157 -8.46 -1.44 16.18
N VAL A 158 -8.85 -0.46 17.01
CA VAL A 158 -9.98 0.45 16.70
C VAL A 158 -9.64 1.39 15.55
N SER A 159 -9.87 0.93 14.33
CA SER A 159 -9.64 1.71 13.10
C SER A 159 -10.82 2.63 12.77
N VAL A 160 -10.90 3.78 13.46
CA VAL A 160 -11.92 4.82 13.20
C VAL A 160 -11.80 5.36 11.77
N LYS A 161 -12.60 4.80 10.86
CA LYS A 161 -12.88 5.40 9.55
C LYS A 161 -13.76 6.64 9.78
N LEU A 162 -13.18 7.81 9.56
CA LEU A 162 -13.95 9.03 9.40
C LEU A 162 -14.88 8.90 8.18
N GLU A 163 -16.18 8.69 8.44
CA GLU A 163 -17.23 8.86 7.43
C GLU A 163 -17.34 10.34 7.07
N LYS A 164 -16.53 10.74 6.09
CA LYS A 164 -16.50 12.08 5.48
C LYS A 164 -17.91 12.61 5.17
N ASP A 165 -18.78 11.71 4.75
CA ASP A 165 -20.14 12.00 4.30
C ASP A 165 -21.09 12.35 5.46
N GLU A 166 -20.76 12.03 6.72
CA GLU A 166 -21.45 12.55 7.91
C GLU A 166 -21.01 13.97 8.25
N CYS A 167 -19.69 14.23 8.18
CA CYS A 167 -19.12 15.55 8.41
C CYS A 167 -19.61 16.58 7.37
N GLU A 168 -19.67 16.19 6.09
CA GLU A 168 -20.22 17.04 5.03
C GLU A 168 -21.75 17.25 5.16
N ARG A 169 -22.50 16.28 5.70
CA ARG A 169 -23.92 16.47 6.08
C ARG A 169 -24.08 17.49 7.22
N LYS A 170 -23.34 17.34 8.32
CA LYS A 170 -23.40 18.25 9.48
C LYS A 170 -22.96 19.67 9.11
N PHE A 171 -21.88 19.82 8.34
CA PHE A 171 -21.42 21.11 7.83
C PHE A 171 -22.41 21.75 6.82
N GLY A 172 -23.05 20.93 5.99
CA GLY A 172 -24.14 21.36 5.10
C GLY A 172 -25.36 21.89 5.87
N SER A 173 -25.76 21.22 6.96
CA SER A 173 -26.85 21.67 7.83
C SER A 173 -26.52 22.99 8.54
N PHE A 174 -25.33 23.08 9.13
CA PHE A 174 -24.83 24.29 9.79
C PHE A 174 -24.80 25.50 8.84
N LYS A 175 -24.32 25.31 7.61
CA LYS A 175 -24.32 26.36 6.57
C LYS A 175 -25.73 26.75 6.10
N LYS A 176 -26.73 25.90 6.32
CA LYS A 176 -28.16 26.18 6.04
C LYS A 176 -28.81 26.97 7.19
N GLN A 177 -28.37 26.75 8.45
CA GLN A 177 -28.82 27.51 9.62
C GLN A 177 -28.25 28.94 9.65
N LEU A 178 -27.00 29.15 9.21
CA LEU A 178 -26.34 30.47 9.14
C LEU A 178 -26.84 31.39 8.01
N GLY A 179 -28.10 31.26 7.58
CA GLY A 179 -28.64 31.86 6.34
C GLY A 179 -28.32 33.35 6.14
N ASN A 180 -27.33 33.63 5.26
CA ASN A 180 -26.86 34.95 4.81
C ASN A 180 -26.54 36.00 5.90
N ARG A 181 -26.40 35.62 7.18
CA ARG A 181 -25.98 36.55 8.24
C ARG A 181 -24.46 36.72 8.23
N VAL A 182 -24.00 37.96 8.04
CA VAL A 182 -22.61 38.37 8.24
C VAL A 182 -22.44 38.75 9.71
N LEU A 183 -21.42 38.21 10.37
CA LEU A 183 -21.03 38.62 11.72
C LEU A 183 -19.96 39.71 11.61
N HIS A 184 -20.27 40.88 12.17
CA HIS A 184 -19.26 41.87 12.54
C HIS A 184 -18.79 41.59 13.97
N ILE A 185 -17.51 41.84 14.23
CA ILE A 185 -16.91 41.86 15.56
C ILE A 185 -15.99 43.08 15.56
N ASP A 186 -16.39 44.13 16.27
CA ASP A 186 -15.53 45.29 16.50
C ASP A 186 -14.69 45.06 17.77
N ILE A 187 -13.46 45.57 17.77
CA ILE A 187 -12.51 45.48 18.89
C ILE A 187 -12.06 46.91 19.18
N SER A 188 -12.35 47.39 20.39
CA SER A 188 -12.01 48.76 20.82
C SER A 188 -10.78 48.76 21.73
N ASP A 189 -9.67 49.34 21.24
CA ASP A 189 -8.49 49.60 22.07
C ASP A 189 -8.75 50.73 23.08
N SER A 190 -8.34 50.55 24.34
CA SER A 190 -8.49 51.55 25.40
C SER A 190 -7.17 51.85 26.12
N SER A 191 -6.41 52.81 25.61
CA SER A 191 -5.44 53.57 26.41
C SER A 191 -5.13 54.93 25.78
N THR A 192 -5.12 56.00 26.58
CA THR A 192 -4.79 57.37 26.16
C THR A 192 -3.56 57.90 26.93
N PRO A 193 -2.64 58.63 26.29
CA PRO A 193 -1.35 59.01 26.88
C PRO A 193 -1.31 60.45 27.44
N PRO A 194 -0.30 60.78 28.27
CA PRO A 194 0.20 62.13 28.46
C PRO A 194 1.42 62.45 27.55
N SER A 195 1.63 63.75 27.27
CA SER A 195 2.78 64.35 26.56
C SER A 195 2.86 65.84 26.98
N PRO A 196 3.72 66.73 26.41
CA PRO A 196 4.90 66.57 25.53
C PRO A 196 6.18 67.07 26.28
N LYS A 197 7.31 67.61 25.77
CA LYS A 197 7.75 68.21 24.48
C LYS A 197 9.28 68.09 24.33
N ALA A 198 9.77 68.09 23.07
CA ALA A 198 11.06 68.69 22.62
C ALA A 198 12.41 68.11 23.16
N SER A 199 13.57 68.24 22.51
CA SER A 199 13.89 68.50 21.08
C SER A 199 15.37 68.21 20.73
N SER A 200 15.62 67.86 19.46
CA SER A 200 16.82 68.17 18.64
C SER A 200 18.25 67.68 19.02
N ALA A 201 18.82 66.91 18.07
CA ALA A 201 20.12 67.12 17.39
C ALA A 201 21.46 66.47 17.87
N LYS A 202 22.13 65.87 16.85
CA LYS A 202 23.58 65.80 16.54
C LYS A 202 24.59 65.03 17.43
N ALA A 203 25.15 63.99 16.77
CA ALA A 203 26.60 63.78 16.49
C ALA A 203 27.50 62.86 17.38
N SER A 204 28.42 62.18 16.66
CA SER A 204 29.79 61.77 17.03
C SER A 204 30.11 60.74 18.14
N ALA A 205 30.25 59.47 17.69
CA ALA A 205 31.50 58.66 17.71
C ALA A 205 32.17 58.13 19.03
N VAL A 206 33.02 57.09 18.81
CA VAL A 206 34.05 56.49 19.69
C VAL A 206 33.62 55.31 20.61
N HIS A 207 34.60 54.43 20.89
CA HIS A 207 34.64 53.25 21.79
C HIS A 207 34.12 53.53 23.22
N THR A 208 33.76 52.55 24.08
CA THR A 208 34.40 51.25 24.38
C THR A 208 33.44 50.11 24.81
N SER A 209 33.98 48.91 25.03
CA SER A 209 33.43 47.82 25.88
C SER A 209 34.33 47.71 27.15
N PRO A 210 33.89 47.15 28.30
CA PRO A 210 33.47 45.74 28.42
C PRO A 210 32.22 45.51 29.31
N ALA A 211 32.11 44.28 29.85
CA ALA A 211 31.06 43.66 30.68
C ALA A 211 30.57 44.50 31.89
N ASP A 212 29.39 44.24 32.49
CA ASP A 212 29.14 43.08 33.37
C ASP A 212 27.69 42.51 33.31
N GLU A 213 27.23 41.84 34.37
CA GLU A 213 26.28 40.72 34.34
C GLU A 213 24.78 41.09 34.28
N MET A 214 23.98 40.07 33.94
CA MET A 214 22.51 40.14 33.88
C MET A 214 21.89 39.71 35.21
N ASP A 215 20.91 40.48 35.70
CA ASP A 215 19.84 39.91 36.54
C ASP A 215 18.52 40.67 36.30
N ILE A 216 17.56 40.03 35.64
CA ILE A 216 16.18 40.50 35.46
C ILE A 216 15.25 39.30 35.53
N ALA A 217 14.43 39.23 36.58
CA ALA A 217 13.40 38.20 36.73
C ALA A 217 12.31 38.35 35.66
N SER A 218 11.95 37.25 35.01
CA SER A 218 10.84 37.18 34.07
C SER A 218 9.53 36.85 34.78
N SER A 219 8.64 37.84 34.95
CA SER A 219 7.24 37.57 35.28
C SER A 219 6.55 36.88 34.10
N PRO A 220 5.68 35.87 34.32
CA PRO A 220 4.82 35.35 33.26
C PRO A 220 3.81 36.42 32.80
N MET A 221 3.33 36.28 31.57
CA MET A 221 2.06 36.84 31.11
C MET A 221 1.08 35.68 30.99
N ASP A 222 -0.03 35.75 31.71
CA ASP A 222 -1.03 34.68 31.77
C ASP A 222 -1.85 34.59 30.48
N ASP A 223 -2.26 33.38 30.08
CA ASP A 223 -3.08 33.19 28.89
C ASP A 223 -4.54 33.60 29.19
N PRO A 224 -5.14 34.54 28.44
CA PRO A 224 -6.54 34.97 28.66
C PRO A 224 -7.56 33.83 28.58
N MET A 225 -7.25 32.74 27.86
CA MET A 225 -8.12 31.56 27.77
C MET A 225 -8.06 30.70 29.04
N GLU A 226 -6.91 30.65 29.71
CA GLU A 226 -6.69 29.91 30.95
C GLU A 226 -7.40 30.61 32.11
N ASN A 227 -7.31 31.94 32.17
CA ASN A 227 -8.01 32.78 33.16
C ASN A 227 -9.54 32.65 33.05
N LEU A 228 -10.11 32.72 31.83
CA LEU A 228 -11.54 32.50 31.59
C LEU A 228 -11.98 31.06 31.90
N THR A 229 -11.07 30.09 31.73
CA THR A 229 -11.34 28.68 32.08
C THR A 229 -11.43 28.50 33.59
N GLN A 230 -10.50 29.10 34.34
CA GLN A 230 -10.49 29.03 35.80
C GLN A 230 -11.75 29.66 36.40
N GLN A 231 -12.15 30.85 35.95
CA GLN A 231 -13.38 31.51 36.41
C GLN A 231 -14.64 30.62 36.24
N LEU A 232 -14.78 29.93 35.10
CA LEU A 232 -15.91 29.02 34.87
C LEU A 232 -15.85 27.74 35.72
N GLU A 233 -14.66 27.27 36.09
CA GLU A 233 -14.52 26.12 36.98
C GLU A 233 -14.76 26.51 38.44
N ASP A 234 -14.33 27.71 38.86
CA ASP A 234 -14.62 28.30 40.18
C ASP A 234 -16.13 28.57 40.34
N GLU A 235 -16.82 29.06 39.31
CA GLU A 235 -18.28 29.24 39.30
C GLU A 235 -19.04 27.91 39.36
N ILE A 236 -18.59 26.85 38.69
CA ILE A 236 -19.23 25.52 38.75
C ILE A 236 -19.02 24.86 40.12
N ASN A 237 -17.86 25.05 40.75
CA ASN A 237 -17.58 24.57 42.12
C ASN A 237 -18.42 25.26 43.21
N ALA A 238 -19.13 26.35 42.89
CA ALA A 238 -20.06 27.03 43.81
C ALA A 238 -21.50 26.47 43.75
N ILE A 239 -21.78 25.51 42.87
CA ILE A 239 -23.09 24.86 42.68
C ILE A 239 -23.16 23.58 43.52
N PRO A 240 -24.32 23.19 44.11
CA PRO A 240 -24.45 21.93 44.85
C PRO A 240 -24.08 20.67 44.04
N ASP A 241 -23.42 19.72 44.69
CA ASP A 241 -22.76 18.55 44.09
C ASP A 241 -23.65 17.74 43.11
N GLU A 242 -24.96 17.60 43.40
CA GLU A 242 -25.90 16.84 42.56
C GLU A 242 -26.09 17.42 41.14
N GLU A 243 -25.80 18.71 40.92
CA GLU A 243 -25.87 19.33 39.58
C GLU A 243 -24.49 19.44 38.90
N GLN A 244 -23.39 19.35 39.65
CA GLN A 244 -22.02 19.59 39.14
C GLN A 244 -21.60 18.63 38.02
N GLU A 245 -21.91 17.33 38.10
CA GLU A 245 -21.54 16.36 37.04
C GLU A 245 -22.11 16.77 35.67
N THR A 246 -23.35 17.27 35.64
CA THR A 246 -24.01 17.78 34.43
C THR A 246 -23.28 19.01 33.89
N CYS A 247 -22.92 19.96 34.75
CA CYS A 247 -22.22 21.19 34.38
C CYS A 247 -20.81 20.89 33.83
N TYR A 248 -20.04 20.02 34.50
CA TYR A 248 -18.73 19.57 34.02
C TYR A 248 -18.83 18.79 32.69
N GLY A 249 -19.88 17.98 32.51
CA GLY A 249 -20.18 17.33 31.24
C GLY A 249 -20.36 18.33 30.09
N TRP A 250 -21.11 19.41 30.31
CA TRP A 250 -21.28 20.50 29.34
C TRP A 250 -20.01 21.31 29.11
N LEU A 251 -19.25 21.64 30.17
CA LEU A 251 -17.97 22.36 30.06
C LEU A 251 -16.96 21.56 29.22
N ALA A 252 -16.87 20.25 29.42
CA ALA A 252 -16.01 19.37 28.63
C ALA A 252 -16.43 19.31 27.13
N ILE A 253 -17.73 19.39 26.83
CA ILE A 253 -18.25 19.51 25.46
C ILE A 253 -17.89 20.88 24.86
N LEU A 254 -18.02 21.96 25.62
CA LEU A 254 -17.69 23.33 25.21
C LEU A 254 -16.18 23.49 24.92
N LYS A 255 -15.30 23.04 25.82
CA LYS A 255 -13.84 22.99 25.61
C LYS A 255 -13.49 22.24 24.32
N ARG A 256 -14.15 21.09 24.05
CA ARG A 256 -13.98 20.31 22.80
C ARG A 256 -14.55 21.00 21.55
N ALA A 257 -15.56 21.87 21.69
CA ALA A 257 -16.17 22.61 20.59
C ALA A 257 -15.35 23.86 20.20
N VAL A 258 -14.92 24.66 21.17
CA VAL A 258 -14.12 25.89 20.96
C VAL A 258 -12.80 25.56 20.24
N VAL A 259 -12.05 24.56 20.72
CA VAL A 259 -10.80 24.09 20.08
C VAL A 259 -11.04 23.62 18.64
N ARG A 260 -12.20 23.00 18.35
CA ARG A 260 -12.59 22.56 17.00
C ARG A 260 -13.01 23.70 16.06
N ILE A 261 -13.35 24.88 16.57
CA ILE A 261 -13.80 26.03 15.77
C ILE A 261 -12.65 27.04 15.56
N TYR A 262 -11.83 27.30 16.59
CA TYR A 262 -10.71 28.23 16.49
C TYR A 262 -9.58 27.74 15.58
N VAL A 263 -9.21 26.45 15.66
CA VAL A 263 -8.10 25.91 14.85
C VAL A 263 -8.37 26.02 13.34
N PRO A 264 -9.58 25.71 12.80
CA PRO A 264 -9.92 25.99 11.41
C PRO A 264 -9.98 27.47 11.03
N LEU A 265 -10.46 28.36 11.91
CA LEU A 265 -10.53 29.81 11.64
C LEU A 265 -9.14 30.44 11.51
N ILE A 266 -8.22 30.08 12.41
CA ILE A 266 -6.78 30.41 12.32
C ILE A 266 -6.21 29.87 10.99
N PHE A 267 -6.57 28.64 10.59
CA PHE A 267 -6.14 28.07 9.30
C PHE A 267 -6.71 28.80 8.07
N LEU A 268 -7.83 29.52 8.22
CA LEU A 268 -8.46 30.28 7.13
C LEU A 268 -7.82 31.65 6.95
N SER A 269 -7.51 32.37 8.03
CA SER A 269 -6.71 33.61 7.97
C SER A 269 -5.29 33.35 7.47
N PHE A 270 -4.70 32.19 7.82
CA PHE A 270 -3.42 31.72 7.25
C PHE A 270 -3.40 31.58 5.71
N LEU A 271 -4.56 31.48 5.05
CA LEU A 271 -4.63 31.32 3.58
C LEU A 271 -4.72 32.64 2.81
N MET A 272 -4.96 33.78 3.47
CA MET A 272 -5.18 35.07 2.80
C MET A 272 -4.13 36.15 3.10
N ALA A 273 -3.19 35.88 4.02
CA ALA A 273 -2.11 36.82 4.37
C ALA A 273 -1.15 37.12 3.19
N PRO A 274 -0.66 38.37 3.04
CA PRO A 274 0.32 38.75 2.02
C PRO A 274 1.72 38.16 2.27
N LYS A 275 2.62 38.28 1.28
CA LYS A 275 3.89 37.53 1.18
C LYS A 275 5.04 38.04 2.06
N GLU A 276 4.78 38.30 3.32
CA GLU A 276 5.81 38.60 4.32
C GLU A 276 6.46 37.30 4.85
N LYS A 277 7.61 37.40 5.52
CA LYS A 277 8.47 36.24 5.85
C LYS A 277 7.98 35.49 7.10
N PHE A 278 6.93 34.69 6.99
CA PHE A 278 6.45 33.83 8.08
C PHE A 278 7.58 32.96 8.66
N ASN A 279 7.96 33.23 9.90
CA ASN A 279 9.12 32.65 10.57
C ASN A 279 8.71 32.10 11.95
N PRO A 280 7.86 31.05 11.99
CA PRO A 280 7.27 30.54 13.24
C PRO A 280 8.33 30.06 14.23
N PHE A 281 8.10 30.41 15.49
CA PHE A 281 8.86 29.93 16.65
C PHE A 281 7.96 28.97 17.47
N PRO A 282 8.48 27.86 18.01
CA PRO A 282 9.83 27.33 17.78
C PRO A 282 10.03 26.89 16.32
N PRO A 283 11.26 26.97 15.77
CA PRO A 283 11.50 26.71 14.35
C PRO A 283 11.05 25.31 13.89
N PRO A 284 10.15 25.17 12.89
CA PRO A 284 9.56 23.88 12.57
C PRO A 284 10.60 22.83 12.22
N LYS A 285 10.50 21.65 12.86
CA LYS A 285 11.41 20.50 12.71
C LYS A 285 11.73 20.27 11.22
N LYS A 286 12.98 19.89 10.90
CA LYS A 286 13.58 19.90 9.53
C LYS A 286 12.82 19.08 8.46
N GLY A 287 11.82 18.28 8.84
CA GLY A 287 10.82 17.67 7.95
C GLY A 287 9.62 18.58 7.66
N VAL A 288 9.00 19.17 8.69
CA VAL A 288 7.88 20.12 8.61
C VAL A 288 8.26 21.38 7.83
N ARG A 289 9.42 22.00 8.12
CA ARG A 289 9.94 23.13 7.31
C ARG A 289 10.12 22.75 5.84
N ARG A 290 10.41 21.47 5.53
CA ARG A 290 10.46 20.95 4.15
C ARG A 290 9.08 20.64 3.54
N MET A 291 8.02 20.46 4.33
CA MET A 291 6.65 20.37 3.83
C MET A 291 6.07 21.75 3.56
N ILE A 292 6.21 22.70 4.48
CA ILE A 292 5.82 24.11 4.30
C ILE A 292 6.55 24.70 3.07
N ALA A 293 7.85 24.40 2.90
CA ALA A 293 8.60 24.81 1.71
C ALA A 293 8.32 24.00 0.42
N LYS A 294 7.44 22.97 0.43
CA LYS A 294 6.90 22.39 -0.82
C LYS A 294 5.89 23.38 -1.40
N ARG A 295 6.40 24.41 -2.10
CA ARG A 295 5.58 25.28 -2.96
C ARG A 295 4.55 24.44 -3.72
N PRO A 296 3.26 24.84 -3.76
CA PRO A 296 2.25 24.19 -4.59
C PRO A 296 2.76 23.97 -6.01
N SER A 297 2.28 22.92 -6.68
CA SER A 297 2.60 22.72 -8.10
C SER A 297 2.12 23.94 -8.87
N ALA A 298 3.04 24.64 -9.55
CA ALA A 298 2.73 25.88 -10.26
C ALA A 298 1.48 25.73 -11.13
N ILE A 299 0.60 26.74 -11.08
CA ILE A 299 -0.72 26.69 -11.71
C ILE A 299 -0.55 26.34 -13.19
N LYS A 300 -1.23 25.27 -13.61
CA LYS A 300 -1.19 24.75 -14.98
C LYS A 300 -1.95 25.73 -15.88
N SER A 301 -1.34 26.11 -17.00
CA SER A 301 -1.96 27.04 -17.95
C SER A 301 -3.27 26.50 -18.52
N ALA A 302 -4.16 27.38 -19.00
CA ALA A 302 -5.43 26.98 -19.61
C ALA A 302 -5.24 25.96 -20.75
N ILE A 303 -4.19 26.12 -21.57
CA ILE A 303 -3.81 25.20 -22.65
C ILE A 303 -3.49 23.79 -22.10
N TRP A 304 -2.84 23.70 -20.93
CA TRP A 304 -2.59 22.41 -20.28
C TRP A 304 -3.88 21.73 -19.84
N ASN A 305 -4.84 22.48 -19.32
CA ASN A 305 -6.10 21.91 -18.83
C ASN A 305 -7.01 21.50 -20.00
N LYS A 306 -7.03 22.29 -21.10
CA LYS A 306 -7.80 22.01 -22.33
C LYS A 306 -7.33 20.76 -23.10
N ILE A 307 -6.05 20.39 -23.03
CA ILE A 307 -5.54 19.18 -23.70
C ILE A 307 -5.66 17.98 -22.74
N PRO A 308 -6.53 16.98 -22.99
CA PRO A 308 -6.59 15.78 -22.16
C PRO A 308 -5.31 14.94 -22.31
N TYR A 309 -5.00 14.11 -21.30
CA TYR A 309 -3.87 13.16 -21.41
C TYR A 309 -4.26 11.89 -22.18
N VAL A 310 -5.52 11.46 -22.08
CA VAL A 310 -6.12 10.39 -22.89
C VAL A 310 -7.27 11.02 -23.67
N LYS A 311 -7.21 10.99 -25.01
CA LYS A 311 -8.23 11.62 -25.87
C LYS A 311 -9.52 10.80 -25.97
N ASN A 312 -9.40 9.47 -26.07
CA ASN A 312 -10.51 8.53 -26.18
C ASN A 312 -10.73 7.82 -24.85
N ASN A 313 -11.11 8.56 -23.81
CA ASN A 313 -11.29 8.01 -22.46
C ASN A 313 -12.75 7.55 -22.24
N ASN A 314 -13.10 6.39 -22.81
CA ASN A 314 -14.46 5.81 -22.82
C ASN A 314 -14.96 5.31 -21.44
N GLY A 315 -14.41 5.80 -20.32
CA GLY A 315 -14.86 5.44 -18.98
C GLY A 315 -13.99 6.04 -17.88
N GLY A 316 -14.60 6.33 -16.72
CA GLY A 316 -13.85 6.67 -15.52
C GLY A 316 -12.95 5.50 -15.06
N HIS A 317 -11.99 5.78 -14.18
CA HIS A 317 -11.36 4.69 -13.42
C HIS A 317 -12.37 4.16 -12.40
N VAL A 318 -13.12 3.12 -12.80
CA VAL A 318 -13.84 2.25 -11.86
C VAL A 318 -12.82 1.78 -10.82
N ARG A 319 -13.04 2.17 -9.56
CA ARG A 319 -12.25 1.63 -8.46
C ARG A 319 -12.64 0.17 -8.28
N MET A 320 -11.68 -0.73 -8.05
CA MET A 320 -11.97 -2.17 -7.93
C MET A 320 -12.90 -2.47 -6.74
N GLU A 321 -12.85 -1.64 -5.69
CA GLU A 321 -13.81 -1.65 -4.56
C GLU A 321 -15.28 -1.37 -4.94
N LYS A 322 -15.52 -0.84 -6.16
CA LYS A 322 -16.84 -0.55 -6.74
C LYS A 322 -17.12 -1.36 -8.01
N ALA A 323 -16.27 -2.33 -8.35
CA ALA A 323 -16.52 -3.24 -9.45
C ALA A 323 -17.46 -4.35 -8.97
N LYS A 324 -18.69 -4.40 -9.47
CA LYS A 324 -19.61 -5.51 -9.19
C LYS A 324 -19.11 -6.75 -9.95
N TRP A 325 -18.62 -7.73 -9.20
CA TRP A 325 -18.32 -9.07 -9.74
C TRP A 325 -19.63 -9.82 -9.96
N ARG A 326 -19.67 -10.70 -10.97
CA ARG A 326 -20.84 -11.51 -11.31
C ARG A 326 -21.16 -12.57 -10.25
N ARG A 327 -20.13 -13.09 -9.58
CA ARG A 327 -20.25 -14.13 -8.54
C ARG A 327 -19.70 -13.68 -7.20
N THR A 328 -20.29 -14.19 -6.12
CA THR A 328 -19.81 -14.02 -4.74
C THR A 328 -19.28 -15.33 -4.15
N ILE A 329 -18.49 -15.25 -3.07
CA ILE A 329 -18.01 -16.46 -2.38
C ILE A 329 -19.17 -17.23 -1.74
N GLN A 330 -20.13 -16.52 -1.14
CA GLN A 330 -21.32 -17.12 -0.52
C GLN A 330 -22.13 -17.93 -1.53
N GLU A 331 -22.45 -17.33 -2.69
CA GLU A 331 -23.15 -17.98 -3.81
C GLU A 331 -22.44 -19.24 -4.32
N LEU A 332 -21.11 -19.18 -4.48
CA LEU A 332 -20.32 -20.34 -4.94
C LEU A 332 -20.26 -21.46 -3.90
N LEU A 333 -20.34 -21.14 -2.60
CA LEU A 333 -20.33 -22.11 -1.50
C LEU A 333 -21.73 -22.68 -1.18
N SER A 334 -22.80 -21.92 -1.39
CA SER A 334 -24.19 -22.34 -1.14
C SER A 334 -24.86 -23.06 -2.32
N ALA A 335 -24.17 -23.19 -3.47
CA ALA A 335 -24.71 -23.87 -4.65
C ALA A 335 -24.70 -25.40 -4.48
N SER A 336 -25.80 -26.07 -4.88
CA SER A 336 -25.85 -27.53 -5.00
C SER A 336 -24.87 -28.04 -6.07
N ASN A 337 -24.70 -29.36 -6.19
CA ASN A 337 -23.81 -29.96 -7.18
C ASN A 337 -24.24 -29.63 -8.62
N GLU A 338 -25.56 -29.59 -8.86
CA GLU A 338 -26.19 -29.22 -10.12
C GLU A 338 -25.89 -27.74 -10.41
N ASN A 339 -26.29 -26.87 -9.47
CA ASN A 339 -26.22 -25.42 -9.63
C ASN A 339 -24.76 -24.92 -9.76
N ILE A 340 -23.79 -25.49 -9.04
CA ILE A 340 -22.38 -25.10 -9.22
C ILE A 340 -21.86 -25.49 -10.60
N ILE A 341 -22.29 -26.62 -11.16
CA ILE A 341 -21.92 -27.02 -12.54
C ILE A 341 -22.59 -26.09 -13.56
N GLU A 342 -23.85 -25.72 -13.37
CA GLU A 342 -24.56 -24.75 -14.23
C GLU A 342 -23.90 -23.36 -14.17
N ILE A 343 -23.65 -22.82 -12.98
CA ILE A 343 -22.94 -21.55 -12.73
C ILE A 343 -21.59 -21.53 -13.46
N LEU A 344 -20.77 -22.56 -13.26
CA LEU A 344 -19.44 -22.64 -13.84
C LEU A 344 -19.48 -22.84 -15.36
N THR A 345 -20.47 -23.56 -15.89
CA THR A 345 -20.63 -23.76 -17.35
C THR A 345 -21.14 -22.49 -18.03
N ALA A 346 -22.13 -21.82 -17.45
CA ALA A 346 -22.70 -20.56 -17.95
C ALA A 346 -21.70 -19.38 -17.89
N ASP A 347 -20.72 -19.45 -16.99
CA ASP A 347 -19.63 -18.47 -16.89
C ASP A 347 -18.39 -18.88 -17.72
N GLY A 348 -18.42 -20.02 -18.41
CA GLY A 348 -17.33 -20.53 -19.26
C GLY A 348 -16.12 -21.12 -18.50
N ILE A 349 -16.24 -21.33 -17.19
CA ILE A 349 -15.20 -21.95 -16.35
C ILE A 349 -15.22 -23.48 -16.50
N LEU A 350 -16.38 -24.12 -16.66
CA LEU A 350 -16.47 -25.55 -17.01
C LEU A 350 -16.87 -25.75 -18.48
N PRO A 351 -16.30 -26.74 -19.18
CA PRO A 351 -16.78 -27.13 -20.49
C PRO A 351 -18.08 -27.95 -20.39
N ASN A 352 -19.00 -27.73 -21.33
CA ASN A 352 -20.07 -28.67 -21.59
C ASN A 352 -19.52 -29.82 -22.45
N TRP A 353 -19.59 -31.06 -21.94
CA TRP A 353 -19.09 -32.25 -22.63
C TRP A 353 -20.16 -32.96 -23.48
N LYS A 354 -21.43 -32.54 -23.44
CA LYS A 354 -22.54 -33.20 -24.16
C LYS A 354 -22.30 -33.17 -25.68
N GLY A 355 -22.27 -34.34 -26.32
CA GLY A 355 -22.01 -34.49 -27.77
C GLY A 355 -20.54 -34.40 -28.18
N CYS A 356 -19.63 -34.13 -27.25
CA CYS A 356 -18.19 -34.09 -27.49
C CYS A 356 -17.63 -35.51 -27.68
N VAL A 357 -16.43 -35.59 -28.26
CA VAL A 357 -15.70 -36.88 -28.39
C VAL A 357 -15.21 -37.29 -27.00
N CYS A 358 -15.29 -38.58 -26.69
CA CYS A 358 -14.84 -39.13 -25.41
C CYS A 358 -13.30 -39.27 -25.41
N PRO A 359 -12.55 -38.51 -24.59
CA PRO A 359 -11.08 -38.51 -24.64
C PRO A 359 -10.45 -39.85 -24.22
N HIS A 360 -11.19 -40.75 -23.59
CA HIS A 360 -10.73 -42.11 -23.29
C HIS A 360 -10.75 -43.09 -24.48
N CYS A 361 -11.51 -42.81 -25.54
CA CYS A 361 -11.62 -43.71 -26.69
C CYS A 361 -11.63 -43.02 -28.07
N GLN A 362 -11.56 -41.68 -28.10
CA GLN A 362 -11.33 -40.83 -29.27
C GLN A 362 -12.28 -41.14 -30.45
N SER A 363 -13.50 -41.61 -30.15
CA SER A 363 -14.47 -42.06 -31.16
C SER A 363 -15.90 -42.11 -30.65
N GLY A 364 -16.13 -42.58 -29.42
CA GLY A 364 -17.45 -42.50 -28.78
C GLY A 364 -17.85 -41.06 -28.46
N LYS A 365 -19.17 -40.79 -28.45
CA LYS A 365 -19.73 -39.51 -28.05
C LYS A 365 -20.21 -39.54 -26.60
N LEU A 366 -20.08 -38.42 -25.92
CA LEU A 366 -20.56 -38.26 -24.54
C LEU A 366 -22.05 -37.86 -24.55
N GLY A 367 -22.85 -38.53 -23.71
CA GLY A 367 -24.28 -38.28 -23.55
C GLY A 367 -24.59 -36.99 -22.77
N PRO A 368 -25.83 -36.82 -22.28
CA PRO A 368 -26.15 -35.77 -21.31
C PRO A 368 -25.39 -36.00 -19.98
N LEU A 369 -25.41 -34.96 -19.14
CA LEU A 369 -24.95 -35.01 -17.76
C LEU A 369 -26.06 -35.64 -16.89
N THR A 370 -25.74 -36.69 -16.13
CA THR A 370 -26.70 -37.43 -15.30
C THR A 370 -26.07 -37.91 -13.99
N SER A 371 -26.84 -38.01 -12.90
CA SER A 371 -26.46 -38.84 -11.75
C SER A 371 -26.56 -40.34 -12.12
N ASN A 372 -26.08 -41.22 -11.24
CA ASN A 372 -26.14 -42.68 -11.44
C ASN A 372 -27.17 -43.38 -10.52
N GLY A 373 -27.96 -42.61 -9.76
CA GLY A 373 -28.93 -43.10 -8.77
C GLY A 373 -28.31 -43.74 -7.51
N ARG A 374 -26.97 -43.71 -7.36
CA ARG A 374 -26.21 -44.23 -6.21
C ARG A 374 -25.42 -43.15 -5.47
N ASP A 375 -25.15 -42.03 -6.15
CA ASP A 375 -24.50 -40.84 -5.62
C ASP A 375 -24.99 -39.57 -6.33
N ASP A 376 -24.87 -38.43 -5.65
CA ASP A 376 -25.22 -37.10 -6.16
C ASP A 376 -24.11 -36.50 -7.04
N ILE A 377 -23.33 -37.35 -7.71
CA ILE A 377 -22.18 -36.93 -8.52
C ILE A 377 -22.55 -37.04 -10.00
N LEU A 378 -22.93 -35.89 -10.57
CA LEU A 378 -23.27 -35.78 -11.99
C LEU A 378 -22.08 -36.15 -12.89
N ARG A 379 -22.31 -37.03 -13.87
CA ARG A 379 -21.29 -37.52 -14.82
C ARG A 379 -21.84 -37.59 -16.24
N TYR A 380 -20.95 -37.40 -17.22
CA TYR A 380 -21.21 -37.65 -18.63
C TYR A 380 -20.82 -39.09 -18.98
N ARG A 381 -21.67 -39.87 -19.65
CA ARG A 381 -21.36 -41.25 -20.07
C ARG A 381 -21.00 -41.34 -21.55
N CYS A 382 -19.97 -42.10 -21.90
CA CYS A 382 -19.65 -42.44 -23.29
C CYS A 382 -20.68 -43.42 -23.90
N ASN A 383 -21.16 -43.17 -25.12
CA ASN A 383 -22.14 -44.04 -25.79
C ASN A 383 -21.52 -45.27 -26.49
N LYS A 384 -20.22 -45.26 -26.79
CA LYS A 384 -19.57 -46.35 -27.54
C LYS A 384 -19.52 -47.64 -26.72
N LYS A 385 -20.12 -48.72 -27.26
CA LYS A 385 -20.03 -50.10 -26.75
C LYS A 385 -18.55 -50.48 -26.56
N GLY A 386 -18.21 -51.11 -25.44
CA GLY A 386 -16.83 -51.40 -25.05
C GLY A 386 -16.03 -50.24 -24.44
N CYS A 387 -16.50 -48.99 -24.54
CA CYS A 387 -15.94 -47.89 -23.75
C CYS A 387 -16.82 -47.60 -22.53
N GLN A 388 -18.01 -47.04 -22.74
CA GLN A 388 -19.03 -46.71 -21.73
C GLN A 388 -18.59 -45.97 -20.45
N ARG A 389 -17.35 -45.46 -20.39
CA ARG A 389 -16.77 -44.76 -19.23
C ARG A 389 -17.53 -43.48 -18.89
N TYR A 390 -17.52 -43.16 -17.60
CA TYR A 390 -18.05 -41.92 -17.05
C TYR A 390 -16.95 -40.86 -16.93
N LEU A 391 -17.29 -39.61 -17.25
CA LEU A 391 -16.43 -38.43 -17.08
C LEU A 391 -17.12 -37.43 -16.13
N LEU A 392 -16.33 -36.81 -15.26
CA LEU A 392 -16.76 -35.69 -14.43
C LEU A 392 -16.68 -34.38 -15.23
N PRO A 393 -17.50 -33.34 -14.93
CA PRO A 393 -17.44 -32.05 -15.61
C PRO A 393 -16.04 -31.43 -15.65
N GLN A 394 -15.30 -31.53 -14.54
CA GLN A 394 -13.91 -31.07 -14.38
C GLN A 394 -12.85 -32.03 -14.94
N HIS A 395 -13.21 -33.03 -15.75
CA HIS A 395 -12.23 -33.91 -16.38
C HIS A 395 -11.25 -33.10 -17.27
N LEU A 396 -9.94 -33.36 -17.13
CA LEU A 396 -8.85 -32.60 -17.76
C LEU A 396 -8.84 -31.09 -17.49
N HIS A 397 -9.62 -30.59 -16.52
CA HIS A 397 -9.73 -29.15 -16.26
C HIS A 397 -8.41 -28.59 -15.68
N PRO A 398 -7.84 -27.49 -16.21
CA PRO A 398 -6.56 -26.93 -15.78
C PRO A 398 -6.53 -26.44 -14.32
N PHE A 399 -7.67 -26.15 -13.70
CA PHE A 399 -7.75 -25.64 -12.32
C PHE A 399 -8.38 -26.63 -11.34
N PHE A 400 -9.36 -27.43 -11.78
CA PHE A 400 -10.17 -28.22 -10.85
C PHE A 400 -9.84 -29.70 -10.97
N THR A 401 -9.61 -30.34 -9.83
CA THR A 401 -9.26 -31.76 -9.74
C THR A 401 -10.38 -32.55 -9.09
N ALA A 402 -10.66 -33.73 -9.65
CA ALA A 402 -11.40 -34.78 -8.96
C ALA A 402 -10.40 -35.80 -8.42
N THR A 403 -10.33 -35.93 -7.10
CA THR A 403 -9.44 -36.84 -6.38
C THR A 403 -10.21 -37.44 -5.22
N ASN A 404 -10.23 -38.78 -5.13
CA ASN A 404 -10.87 -39.48 -4.03
C ASN A 404 -9.88 -39.56 -2.86
N GLY A 405 -10.28 -39.13 -1.67
CA GLY A 405 -9.43 -39.06 -0.47
C GLY A 405 -9.50 -37.69 0.22
N PRO A 406 -8.77 -37.48 1.33
CA PRO A 406 -8.88 -36.29 2.17
C PRO A 406 -8.37 -34.99 1.53
N GLU A 407 -7.62 -35.05 0.43
CA GLU A 407 -7.28 -33.87 -0.39
C GLU A 407 -8.31 -33.55 -1.49
N GLY A 408 -9.42 -34.30 -1.54
CA GLY A 408 -10.54 -34.05 -2.45
C GLY A 408 -11.46 -32.96 -1.93
N HIS A 409 -11.51 -31.82 -2.62
CA HIS A 409 -12.39 -30.70 -2.28
C HIS A 409 -13.54 -30.57 -3.28
N SER A 410 -14.70 -30.09 -2.83
CA SER A 410 -15.89 -29.87 -3.68
C SER A 410 -15.66 -28.82 -4.78
N LEU A 411 -16.47 -28.84 -5.84
CA LEU A 411 -16.39 -27.83 -6.92
C LEU A 411 -16.66 -26.43 -6.38
N GLN A 412 -17.58 -26.30 -5.43
CA GLN A 412 -17.91 -25.11 -4.66
C GLN A 412 -16.66 -24.51 -4.00
N MET A 413 -15.90 -25.34 -3.26
CA MET A 413 -14.69 -24.90 -2.56
C MET A 413 -13.55 -24.55 -3.52
N GLN A 414 -13.36 -25.34 -4.58
CA GLN A 414 -12.37 -25.05 -5.63
C GLN A 414 -12.71 -23.77 -6.43
N ALA A 415 -13.99 -23.48 -6.64
CA ALA A 415 -14.49 -22.25 -7.26
C ALA A 415 -14.30 -21.02 -6.34
N ALA A 416 -14.59 -21.16 -5.04
CA ALA A 416 -14.31 -20.13 -4.04
C ALA A 416 -12.80 -19.79 -3.96
N ALA A 417 -11.94 -20.81 -3.99
CA ALA A 417 -10.48 -20.63 -4.05
C ALA A 417 -10.02 -19.94 -5.35
N LEU A 418 -10.68 -20.20 -6.49
CA LEU A 418 -10.46 -19.45 -7.73
C LEU A 418 -10.82 -17.97 -7.56
N LEU A 419 -12.02 -17.67 -7.04
CA LEU A 419 -12.48 -16.28 -6.88
C LEU A 419 -11.57 -15.50 -5.90
N LEU A 420 -11.23 -16.09 -4.75
CA LEU A 420 -10.24 -15.53 -3.81
C LEU A 420 -8.90 -15.26 -4.50
N ARG A 421 -8.42 -16.18 -5.34
CA ARG A 421 -7.15 -15.98 -6.06
C ARG A 421 -7.24 -14.87 -7.10
N LEU A 422 -8.37 -14.71 -7.78
CA LEU A 422 -8.64 -13.62 -8.74
C LEU A 422 -8.75 -12.25 -8.06
N LEU A 423 -9.27 -12.21 -6.84
CA LEU A 423 -9.24 -11.05 -5.92
C LEU A 423 -7.83 -10.76 -5.37
N ASN A 424 -6.82 -11.54 -5.76
CA ASN A 424 -5.42 -11.47 -5.35
C ASN A 424 -5.18 -11.65 -3.84
N VAL A 425 -6.00 -12.48 -3.19
CA VAL A 425 -5.75 -12.97 -1.83
C VAL A 425 -4.48 -13.85 -1.81
N PRO A 426 -3.59 -13.73 -0.79
CA PRO A 426 -2.38 -14.56 -0.70
C PRO A 426 -2.70 -16.06 -0.56
N LEU A 427 -1.89 -16.93 -1.17
CA LEU A 427 -2.11 -18.39 -1.13
C LEU A 427 -2.14 -18.96 0.30
N SER A 428 -1.38 -18.37 1.24
CA SER A 428 -1.42 -18.68 2.67
C SER A 428 -2.80 -18.45 3.29
N ASN A 429 -3.47 -17.36 2.89
CA ASN A 429 -4.78 -16.99 3.41
C ASN A 429 -5.87 -17.85 2.75
N ILE A 430 -5.72 -18.19 1.47
CA ILE A 430 -6.62 -19.15 0.81
C ILE A 430 -6.49 -20.53 1.46
N HIS A 431 -5.27 -20.99 1.76
CA HIS A 431 -5.04 -22.25 2.49
C HIS A 431 -5.77 -22.27 3.85
N LEU A 432 -5.63 -21.20 4.65
CA LEU A 432 -6.30 -21.08 5.95
C LEU A 432 -7.83 -20.98 5.85
N LEU A 433 -8.36 -20.28 4.84
CA LEU A 433 -9.80 -20.05 4.67
C LEU A 433 -10.56 -21.20 3.99
N THR A 434 -9.87 -22.09 3.27
CA THR A 434 -10.49 -23.17 2.48
C THR A 434 -10.04 -24.57 2.89
N HIS A 435 -9.05 -24.67 3.79
CA HIS A 435 -8.31 -25.87 4.16
C HIS A 435 -7.65 -26.63 2.99
N ILE A 436 -7.68 -26.11 1.75
CA ILE A 436 -7.02 -26.72 0.58
C ILE A 436 -5.51 -26.73 0.80
N ASN A 437 -4.87 -27.89 0.63
CA ASN A 437 -3.42 -28.06 0.80
C ASN A 437 -2.63 -26.98 0.02
N HIS A 438 -1.68 -26.31 0.69
CA HIS A 438 -0.84 -25.27 0.09
C HIS A 438 -0.14 -25.74 -1.21
N LYS A 439 0.29 -27.01 -1.31
CA LYS A 439 0.89 -27.58 -2.53
C LYS A 439 -0.09 -27.64 -3.70
N ALA A 440 -1.36 -27.96 -3.42
CA ALA A 440 -2.43 -27.92 -4.41
C ALA A 440 -2.69 -26.47 -4.87
N LEU A 441 -2.75 -25.52 -3.94
CA LEU A 441 -2.91 -24.09 -4.25
C LEU A 441 -1.72 -23.50 -5.03
N GLU A 442 -0.49 -23.96 -4.79
CA GLU A 442 0.68 -23.56 -5.59
C GLU A 442 0.61 -24.12 -7.02
N LYS A 443 0.26 -25.41 -7.18
CA LYS A 443 0.03 -26.06 -8.48
C LYS A 443 -1.09 -25.37 -9.26
N PHE A 444 -2.20 -25.08 -8.60
CA PHE A 444 -3.35 -24.33 -9.10
C PHE A 444 -2.96 -22.93 -9.59
N ASN A 445 -2.29 -22.14 -8.75
CA ASN A 445 -1.79 -20.81 -9.12
C ASN A 445 -0.79 -20.90 -10.28
N ARG A 446 0.12 -21.88 -10.30
CA ARG A 446 1.05 -22.10 -11.43
C ARG A 446 0.29 -22.36 -12.74
N ASN A 447 -0.80 -23.11 -12.71
CA ASN A 447 -1.62 -23.36 -13.89
C ASN A 447 -2.34 -22.09 -14.38
N ILE A 448 -2.86 -21.24 -13.48
CA ILE A 448 -3.40 -19.90 -13.82
C ILE A 448 -2.33 -19.04 -14.53
N LEU A 449 -1.11 -19.00 -13.99
CA LEU A 449 0.00 -18.23 -14.57
C LEU A 449 0.37 -18.72 -15.99
N LEU A 450 0.45 -20.04 -16.18
CA LEU A 450 0.80 -20.65 -17.47
C LEU A 450 -0.30 -20.50 -18.53
N MET A 451 -1.56 -20.66 -18.15
CA MET A 451 -2.71 -20.45 -19.04
C MET A 451 -2.79 -19.00 -19.53
N ARG A 452 -2.76 -18.03 -18.60
CA ARG A 452 -2.78 -16.60 -18.94
C ARG A 452 -1.58 -16.20 -19.80
N LYS A 453 -0.39 -16.76 -19.52
CA LYS A 453 0.78 -16.61 -20.38
C LYS A 453 0.51 -17.07 -21.81
N GLY A 454 -0.04 -18.27 -21.99
CA GLY A 454 -0.38 -18.81 -23.32
C GLY A 454 -1.38 -17.93 -24.08
N TYR A 455 -2.46 -17.53 -23.41
CA TYR A 455 -3.48 -16.63 -23.97
C TYR A 455 -2.91 -15.27 -24.39
N VAL A 456 -2.13 -14.62 -23.51
CA VAL A 456 -1.46 -13.34 -23.83
C VAL A 456 -0.52 -13.50 -25.03
N GLN A 457 0.28 -14.57 -25.10
CA GLN A 457 1.18 -14.81 -26.22
C GLN A 457 0.47 -15.16 -27.55
N LYS A 458 -0.81 -15.56 -27.51
CA LYS A 458 -1.68 -15.64 -28.70
C LYS A 458 -2.18 -14.24 -29.08
N ALA A 459 -2.90 -13.58 -28.17
CA ALA A 459 -3.54 -12.27 -28.42
C ALA A 459 -2.54 -11.15 -28.78
N GLU A 460 -1.32 -11.14 -28.23
CA GLU A 460 -0.28 -10.16 -28.59
C GLU A 460 0.11 -10.15 -30.08
N LYS A 461 -0.17 -11.23 -30.82
CA LYS A 461 0.07 -11.31 -32.28
C LYS A 461 -0.97 -10.50 -33.06
N GLU A 462 -2.16 -10.32 -32.50
CA GLU A 462 -3.31 -9.65 -33.11
C GLU A 462 -3.31 -8.14 -32.81
N ILE A 463 -2.57 -7.69 -31.78
CA ILE A 463 -2.50 -6.27 -31.37
C ILE A 463 -1.83 -5.40 -32.45
N LYS A 464 -2.67 -4.59 -33.11
CA LYS A 464 -2.29 -3.53 -34.05
C LYS A 464 -2.41 -2.17 -33.37
N PHE A 465 -1.29 -1.54 -33.05
CA PHE A 465 -1.25 -0.12 -32.65
C PHE A 465 -1.57 0.80 -33.83
N GLY A 466 -2.01 2.02 -33.54
CA GLY A 466 -2.35 3.00 -34.59
C GLY A 466 -3.84 3.03 -34.92
N GLY A 467 -4.20 3.70 -36.01
CA GLY A 467 -5.58 3.88 -36.43
C GLY A 467 -5.76 3.86 -37.94
N CYS A 468 -7.00 4.03 -38.40
CA CYS A 468 -7.31 4.26 -39.81
C CYS A 468 -6.49 5.46 -40.35
N PRO A 469 -6.20 5.54 -41.65
CA PRO A 469 -5.20 6.47 -42.21
C PRO A 469 -5.31 7.94 -41.77
N ARG A 470 -6.53 8.44 -41.50
CA ARG A 470 -6.78 9.83 -41.07
C ARG A 470 -6.61 10.08 -39.56
N ALA A 471 -6.47 9.04 -38.72
CA ALA A 471 -6.61 9.10 -37.26
C ALA A 471 -5.36 8.61 -36.50
N TRP A 472 -4.48 9.56 -36.16
CA TRP A 472 -3.25 9.29 -35.39
C TRP A 472 -3.56 8.86 -33.95
N LYS A 473 -2.78 7.91 -33.41
CA LYS A 473 -2.95 7.40 -32.03
C LYS A 473 -1.72 7.66 -31.16
N GLU A 474 -1.95 7.97 -29.90
CA GLU A 474 -0.90 8.21 -28.90
C GLU A 474 -0.52 6.89 -28.21
N VAL A 475 0.75 6.51 -28.31
CA VAL A 475 1.32 5.25 -27.82
C VAL A 475 2.53 5.58 -26.94
N GLU A 476 2.62 4.93 -25.78
CA GLU A 476 3.76 5.05 -24.87
C GLU A 476 4.67 3.83 -24.99
N ALA A 477 5.99 4.04 -24.91
CA ALA A 477 6.97 2.98 -24.77
C ALA A 477 8.06 3.34 -23.75
N ASP A 478 8.46 2.35 -22.95
CA ASP A 478 9.42 2.46 -21.84
C ASP A 478 9.94 1.05 -21.49
N GLU A 479 11.03 0.94 -20.72
CA GLU A 479 11.59 -0.34 -20.25
C GLU A 479 11.70 -0.46 -18.72
N ALA A 480 11.29 -1.61 -18.18
CA ALA A 480 11.39 -1.91 -16.75
C ALA A 480 12.27 -3.13 -16.47
N THR A 481 13.20 -2.94 -15.55
CA THR A 481 13.90 -4.03 -14.86
C THR A 481 13.04 -4.57 -13.73
N PHE A 482 12.98 -5.89 -13.59
CA PHE A 482 12.20 -6.62 -12.59
C PHE A 482 13.07 -7.36 -11.57
N ASP A 483 14.14 -8.02 -12.02
CA ASP A 483 15.02 -8.82 -11.16
C ASP A 483 16.48 -8.84 -11.67
N LYS A 484 17.41 -9.35 -10.86
CA LYS A 484 18.81 -9.60 -11.26
C LYS A 484 19.34 -10.89 -10.65
N LYS A 485 20.13 -11.63 -11.44
CA LYS A 485 20.86 -12.82 -11.00
C LYS A 485 22.36 -12.57 -11.17
N THR A 486 23.14 -12.78 -10.12
CA THR A 486 24.58 -13.01 -10.26
C THR A 486 24.78 -14.44 -10.74
N LEU A 487 25.45 -14.61 -11.87
CA LEU A 487 25.83 -15.90 -12.44
C LEU A 487 27.07 -16.45 -11.70
N SER A 488 27.19 -17.78 -11.59
CA SER A 488 28.41 -18.40 -11.07
C SER A 488 29.52 -18.42 -12.15
N PRO A 489 30.79 -18.69 -11.80
CA PRO A 489 31.86 -18.80 -12.80
C PRO A 489 31.56 -19.81 -13.92
N GLN A 490 30.93 -20.94 -13.57
CA GLN A 490 30.50 -21.97 -14.54
C GLN A 490 29.41 -21.46 -15.50
N GLU A 491 28.56 -20.53 -15.05
CA GLU A 491 27.48 -19.95 -15.86
C GLU A 491 27.95 -18.77 -16.73
N LEU A 492 29.19 -18.29 -16.57
CA LEU A 492 29.74 -17.12 -17.26
C LEU A 492 30.62 -17.44 -18.46
N GLY A 493 31.11 -18.68 -18.56
CA GLY A 493 32.19 -19.02 -19.48
C GLY A 493 33.39 -18.10 -19.26
N VAL A 494 33.89 -17.49 -20.33
CA VAL A 494 35.12 -16.68 -20.33
C VAL A 494 34.96 -15.26 -19.71
N ASN A 495 33.73 -14.74 -19.55
CA ASN A 495 33.50 -13.30 -19.33
C ASN A 495 33.20 -12.92 -17.86
N HIS A 496 34.17 -13.16 -16.96
CA HIS A 496 33.98 -13.07 -15.52
C HIS A 496 33.69 -11.66 -14.96
N ASP A 497 34.16 -10.58 -15.61
CA ASP A 497 34.04 -9.19 -15.11
C ASP A 497 32.60 -8.71 -14.89
N LYS A 498 31.64 -9.29 -15.63
CA LYS A 498 30.25 -8.79 -15.72
C LYS A 498 29.26 -9.89 -15.31
N PRO A 499 29.27 -10.34 -14.03
CA PRO A 499 28.53 -11.51 -13.59
C PRO A 499 27.03 -11.29 -13.44
N VAL A 500 26.50 -10.07 -13.59
CA VAL A 500 25.08 -9.77 -13.34
C VAL A 500 24.26 -9.82 -14.62
N LEU A 501 23.37 -10.80 -14.69
CA LEU A 501 22.25 -10.89 -15.63
C LEU A 501 21.03 -10.14 -15.09
N TRP A 502 20.31 -9.43 -15.95
CA TRP A 502 19.14 -8.62 -15.59
C TRP A 502 17.86 -9.09 -16.28
N GLU A 503 16.76 -9.20 -15.54
CA GLU A 503 15.43 -9.39 -16.12
C GLU A 503 14.83 -8.03 -16.50
N GLN A 504 15.06 -7.59 -17.74
CA GLN A 504 14.51 -6.33 -18.28
C GLN A 504 13.49 -6.62 -19.37
N TRP A 505 12.39 -5.86 -19.38
CA TRP A 505 11.31 -5.97 -20.37
C TRP A 505 10.98 -4.59 -20.92
N GLY A 506 10.74 -4.49 -22.23
CA GLY A 506 10.17 -3.31 -22.88
C GLY A 506 8.65 -3.44 -22.96
N ALA A 507 7.95 -2.31 -22.86
CA ALA A 507 6.51 -2.21 -23.04
C ALA A 507 6.17 -1.26 -24.20
N ILE A 508 5.04 -1.53 -24.85
CA ILE A 508 4.36 -0.61 -25.79
C ILE A 508 2.86 -0.64 -25.44
N VAL A 509 2.22 0.51 -25.26
CA VAL A 509 0.79 0.60 -24.90
C VAL A 509 0.11 1.83 -25.50
N GLN A 510 -1.08 1.67 -26.06
CA GLN A 510 -1.88 2.79 -26.57
C GLN A 510 -2.64 3.48 -25.44
N ARG A 511 -2.62 4.81 -25.41
CA ARG A 511 -3.28 5.59 -24.35
C ARG A 511 -4.80 5.37 -24.37
N GLY A 512 -5.34 4.98 -23.22
CA GLY A 512 -6.76 4.69 -23.03
C GLY A 512 -7.19 3.25 -23.31
N ALA A 513 -6.30 2.43 -23.88
CA ALA A 513 -6.59 1.05 -24.29
C ALA A 513 -5.61 0.08 -23.59
N PRO A 514 -5.78 -0.21 -22.28
CA PRO A 514 -4.84 -1.02 -21.50
C PRO A 514 -4.64 -2.44 -22.06
N GLU A 515 -5.64 -2.99 -22.75
CA GLU A 515 -5.60 -4.26 -23.49
C GLU A 515 -4.60 -4.28 -24.66
N THR A 516 -4.12 -3.11 -25.10
CA THR A 516 -3.05 -3.01 -26.12
C THR A 516 -1.64 -3.13 -25.53
N LEU A 517 -1.48 -3.26 -24.21
CA LEU A 517 -0.16 -3.38 -23.59
C LEU A 517 0.56 -4.64 -24.09
N VAL A 518 1.55 -4.47 -24.97
CA VAL A 518 2.50 -5.51 -25.40
C VAL A 518 3.73 -5.42 -24.52
N LEU A 519 4.20 -6.56 -24.01
CA LEU A 519 5.47 -6.69 -23.30
C LEU A 519 6.43 -7.59 -24.08
N THR A 520 7.73 -7.27 -24.09
CA THR A 520 8.75 -8.16 -24.63
C THR A 520 9.99 -8.17 -23.74
N LYS A 521 10.47 -9.37 -23.41
CA LYS A 521 11.73 -9.56 -22.70
C LYS A 521 12.88 -9.04 -23.56
N LEU A 522 13.73 -8.21 -22.97
CA LEU A 522 14.94 -7.69 -23.59
C LEU A 522 16.13 -8.58 -23.19
N ASN A 523 17.23 -8.52 -23.94
CA ASN A 523 18.47 -9.22 -23.60
C ASN A 523 19.60 -8.23 -23.29
N PRO A 524 19.51 -7.45 -22.18
CA PRO A 524 20.47 -6.41 -21.87
C PRO A 524 21.91 -6.92 -21.73
N ALA A 525 22.87 -6.00 -21.84
CA ALA A 525 24.25 -6.33 -21.52
C ALA A 525 24.39 -6.70 -20.03
N MET A 526 25.20 -7.72 -19.73
CA MET A 526 25.54 -8.07 -18.36
C MET A 526 26.44 -7.01 -17.73
N THR A 527 26.42 -6.89 -16.41
CA THR A 527 27.11 -5.80 -15.68
C THR A 527 27.92 -6.27 -14.48
N VAL A 528 28.79 -5.40 -13.98
CA VAL A 528 29.47 -5.56 -12.67
C VAL A 528 28.46 -5.66 -11.50
N PRO A 529 28.80 -6.30 -10.37
CA PRO A 529 27.89 -6.53 -9.23
C PRO A 529 27.18 -5.28 -8.68
N ARG A 530 27.88 -4.15 -8.64
CA ARG A 530 27.44 -2.87 -8.07
C ARG A 530 26.74 -1.94 -9.08
N ALA A 531 26.48 -2.38 -10.30
CA ALA A 531 25.78 -1.56 -11.29
C ALA A 531 24.33 -1.24 -10.84
N PRO A 532 23.83 -0.01 -11.07
CA PRO A 532 22.48 0.40 -10.68
C PRO A 532 21.37 -0.22 -11.54
N GLY A 533 21.72 -0.79 -12.70
CA GLY A 533 20.82 -1.40 -13.67
C GLY A 533 21.58 -1.79 -14.96
N PRO A 534 20.89 -2.43 -15.91
CA PRO A 534 21.46 -2.78 -17.22
C PRO A 534 21.75 -1.57 -18.14
N GLY A 535 21.31 -0.38 -17.75
CA GLY A 535 21.24 0.80 -18.62
C GLY A 535 19.90 0.90 -19.36
N ALA A 536 19.81 1.87 -20.27
CA ALA A 536 18.64 2.08 -21.10
C ALA A 536 18.58 1.07 -22.26
N ILE A 537 17.38 0.83 -22.80
CA ILE A 537 17.15 -0.05 -23.96
C ILE A 537 18.09 0.29 -25.13
N ARG A 538 18.70 -0.71 -25.76
CA ARG A 538 19.65 -0.51 -26.87
C ARG A 538 18.89 -0.47 -28.20
N LYS A 539 19.49 0.17 -29.21
CA LYS A 539 18.91 0.26 -30.57
C LYS A 539 18.68 -1.13 -31.19
N VAL A 540 19.50 -2.12 -30.86
CA VAL A 540 19.34 -3.51 -31.32
C VAL A 540 18.10 -4.19 -30.77
N ASP A 541 17.71 -3.91 -29.52
CA ASP A 541 16.49 -4.46 -28.91
C ASP A 541 15.25 -3.66 -29.35
N TRP A 542 15.36 -2.33 -29.45
CA TRP A 542 14.24 -1.46 -29.83
C TRP A 542 13.85 -1.60 -31.32
N LYS A 543 14.82 -1.68 -32.25
CA LYS A 543 14.56 -1.73 -33.69
C LYS A 543 13.52 -2.80 -34.11
N PRO A 544 13.66 -4.09 -33.74
CA PRO A 544 12.69 -5.11 -34.14
C PRO A 544 11.30 -4.89 -33.53
N LEU A 545 11.22 -4.45 -32.27
CA LEU A 545 9.93 -4.14 -31.62
C LEU A 545 9.21 -3.00 -32.34
N ALA A 546 9.92 -1.93 -32.66
CA ALA A 546 9.34 -0.74 -33.26
C ALA A 546 8.88 -0.98 -34.71
N LEU A 547 9.68 -1.71 -35.49
CA LEU A 547 9.31 -2.12 -36.85
C LEU A 547 8.08 -3.05 -36.85
N LYS A 548 8.01 -4.01 -35.92
CA LYS A 548 6.89 -4.96 -35.82
C LYS A 548 5.58 -4.32 -35.34
N HIS A 549 5.65 -3.37 -34.39
CA HIS A 549 4.47 -2.90 -33.66
C HIS A 549 3.99 -1.49 -34.01
N ILE A 550 4.83 -0.53 -34.44
CA ILE A 550 4.41 0.87 -34.65
C ILE A 550 4.79 1.50 -36.00
N ALA A 551 5.77 0.96 -36.73
CA ALA A 551 6.15 1.49 -38.05
C ALA A 551 5.00 1.37 -39.06
N ASN A 552 4.80 2.43 -39.85
CA ASN A 552 3.71 2.60 -40.83
C ASN A 552 2.28 2.63 -40.23
N ARG A 553 2.10 2.97 -38.94
CA ARG A 553 0.78 2.92 -38.26
C ARG A 553 0.20 4.27 -37.78
N ASN A 554 0.75 5.39 -38.22
CA ASN A 554 0.32 6.75 -37.83
C ASN A 554 0.29 6.93 -36.30
N VAL A 555 1.43 6.65 -35.67
CA VAL A 555 1.62 6.65 -34.22
C VAL A 555 2.33 7.93 -33.75
N ILE A 556 1.78 8.60 -32.74
CA ILE A 556 2.51 9.55 -31.91
C ILE A 556 3.12 8.74 -30.77
N LEU A 557 4.43 8.52 -30.84
CA LEU A 557 5.19 7.76 -29.88
C LEU A 557 5.72 8.67 -28.78
N HIS A 558 5.37 8.37 -27.53
CA HIS A 558 5.83 9.05 -26.32
C HIS A 558 6.79 8.15 -25.54
N THR A 559 7.99 8.63 -25.23
CA THR A 559 8.99 7.83 -24.49
C THR A 559 9.73 8.64 -23.42
N ASP A 560 10.59 7.96 -22.67
CA ASP A 560 11.74 8.58 -22.02
C ASP A 560 12.71 9.20 -23.08
N SER A 561 13.80 9.84 -22.64
CA SER A 561 14.78 10.50 -23.52
C SER A 561 15.97 9.64 -23.97
N ALA A 562 15.93 8.31 -23.79
CA ALA A 562 16.96 7.38 -24.23
C ALA A 562 17.24 7.52 -25.74
N ARG A 563 18.51 7.26 -26.12
CA ARG A 563 18.97 7.47 -27.50
C ARG A 563 18.29 6.54 -28.51
N SER A 564 17.93 5.33 -28.08
CA SER A 564 17.36 4.28 -28.95
C SER A 564 15.96 4.64 -29.47
N TYR A 565 15.11 5.21 -28.63
CA TYR A 565 13.75 5.62 -29.00
C TYR A 565 13.70 6.68 -30.11
N LYS A 566 14.76 7.51 -30.23
CA LYS A 566 14.90 8.57 -31.25
C LYS A 566 15.18 8.06 -32.67
N MET A 567 15.12 6.74 -32.89
CA MET A 567 15.22 6.15 -34.22
C MET A 567 14.05 6.62 -35.09
N LYS A 568 14.35 7.34 -36.19
CA LYS A 568 13.34 7.72 -37.20
C LYS A 568 12.64 6.46 -37.74
N LEU A 569 11.32 6.50 -37.84
CA LEU A 569 10.48 5.42 -38.35
C LEU A 569 9.39 6.01 -39.25
N PRO A 570 9.07 5.38 -40.40
CA PRO A 570 7.98 5.84 -41.25
C PRO A 570 6.63 5.66 -40.54
N GLY A 571 5.71 6.60 -40.74
CA GLY A 571 4.40 6.62 -40.06
C GLY A 571 4.47 6.82 -38.53
N VAL A 572 5.59 7.29 -37.98
CA VAL A 572 5.75 7.58 -36.54
C VAL A 572 6.24 9.00 -36.31
N VAL A 573 5.58 9.72 -35.40
CA VAL A 573 6.02 11.01 -34.88
C VAL A 573 6.46 10.81 -33.43
N HIS A 574 7.68 11.22 -33.08
CA HIS A 574 8.25 10.99 -31.75
C HIS A 574 8.20 12.24 -30.87
N ASP A 575 7.80 12.07 -29.60
CA ASP A 575 8.24 12.96 -28.51
C ASP A 575 8.81 12.19 -27.33
N ALA A 576 9.57 12.93 -26.51
CA ALA A 576 10.28 12.38 -25.37
C ALA A 576 10.26 13.35 -24.19
N VAL A 577 10.34 12.80 -22.98
CA VAL A 577 10.41 13.55 -21.72
C VAL A 577 11.72 13.25 -20.98
N VAL A 578 12.27 14.25 -20.28
CA VAL A 578 13.56 14.14 -19.57
C VAL A 578 13.32 13.99 -18.07
N HIS A 579 13.33 12.76 -17.57
CA HIS A 579 13.17 12.43 -16.15
C HIS A 579 14.43 12.70 -15.29
N LYS A 580 15.21 13.73 -15.64
CA LYS A 580 16.46 14.12 -14.96
C LYS A 580 16.41 15.57 -14.47
N LYS A 581 16.88 15.81 -13.23
CA LYS A 581 17.14 17.18 -12.74
C LYS A 581 18.24 17.83 -13.61
N LYS A 582 17.96 18.98 -14.22
CA LYS A 582 18.94 19.73 -15.03
C LYS A 582 19.43 20.95 -14.27
N ARG A 583 20.74 21.08 -14.05
CA ARG A 583 21.36 22.34 -13.61
C ARG A 583 21.39 23.28 -14.82
N VAL A 584 20.87 24.50 -14.67
CA VAL A 584 20.88 25.54 -15.72
C VAL A 584 21.26 26.88 -15.13
N LYS A 585 21.89 27.75 -15.93
CA LYS A 585 22.09 29.15 -15.57
C LYS A 585 20.79 29.90 -15.86
N LYS A 586 20.19 30.54 -14.86
CA LYS A 586 19.05 31.47 -14.98
C LYS A 586 19.40 32.76 -14.26
N ASN A 587 19.33 33.89 -14.96
CA ASN A 587 19.64 35.23 -14.42
C ASN A 587 20.99 35.21 -13.67
N GLY A 588 22.05 34.79 -14.37
CA GLY A 588 23.40 34.59 -13.82
C GLY A 588 23.58 33.35 -12.92
N LYS A 589 22.57 32.95 -12.13
CA LYS A 589 22.68 31.96 -11.05
C LYS A 589 22.41 30.52 -11.52
N TRP A 590 23.15 29.56 -10.97
CA TRP A 590 22.98 28.13 -11.29
C TRP A 590 21.84 27.50 -10.49
N VAL A 591 20.73 27.18 -11.15
CA VAL A 591 19.52 26.62 -10.53
C VAL A 591 19.31 25.16 -10.98
N TRP A 592 18.97 24.29 -10.03
CA TRP A 592 18.51 22.92 -10.31
C TRP A 592 17.03 22.92 -10.68
N LEU A 593 16.71 22.75 -11.96
CA LEU A 593 15.33 22.49 -12.39
C LEU A 593 14.90 21.08 -11.95
N LYS A 594 13.67 21.00 -11.41
CA LYS A 594 12.97 19.73 -11.18
C LYS A 594 12.77 19.00 -12.52
N PRO A 595 12.78 17.65 -12.56
CA PRO A 595 12.44 16.92 -13.77
C PRO A 595 11.03 17.29 -14.24
N THR A 596 10.86 17.40 -15.55
CA THR A 596 9.54 17.46 -16.18
C THR A 596 9.10 16.02 -16.43
N PHE A 597 7.87 15.66 -16.05
CA PHE A 597 7.28 14.34 -16.29
C PHE A 597 6.23 14.34 -17.40
N VAL A 598 5.59 15.51 -17.62
CA VAL A 598 4.67 15.75 -18.72
C VAL A 598 4.98 17.10 -19.35
N ARG A 599 4.93 17.20 -20.68
CA ARG A 599 5.10 18.46 -21.43
C ARG A 599 4.03 18.54 -22.52
N ILE A 600 3.59 19.73 -22.92
CA ILE A 600 2.77 19.87 -24.13
C ILE A 600 3.70 19.83 -25.34
N SER A 601 3.49 18.87 -26.24
CA SER A 601 4.13 18.84 -27.56
C SER A 601 3.15 19.37 -28.61
N LYS A 602 3.70 20.01 -29.65
CA LYS A 602 2.98 20.38 -30.88
C LYS A 602 3.73 19.75 -32.04
N HIS A 603 3.02 19.02 -32.91
CA HIS A 603 3.60 18.34 -34.07
C HIS A 603 2.91 18.80 -35.35
N LYS A 604 3.71 18.97 -36.42
CA LYS A 604 3.20 18.96 -37.80
C LYS A 604 3.21 17.50 -38.27
N LEU A 605 2.07 17.01 -38.74
CA LEU A 605 1.90 15.68 -39.30
C LEU A 605 2.36 15.66 -40.78
N PRO A 606 2.60 14.48 -41.38
CA PRO A 606 2.97 14.37 -42.79
C PRO A 606 1.93 14.99 -43.75
N ASP A 607 0.65 14.92 -43.38
CA ASP A 607 -0.48 15.55 -44.09
C ASP A 607 -0.61 17.07 -43.85
N GLY A 608 0.41 17.70 -43.27
CA GLY A 608 0.46 19.13 -42.97
C GLY A 608 -0.32 19.56 -41.72
N ARG A 609 -1.28 18.75 -41.22
CA ARG A 609 -2.12 19.10 -40.06
C ARG A 609 -1.29 19.24 -38.80
N ARG A 610 -1.74 20.08 -37.86
CA ARG A 610 -1.07 20.30 -36.58
C ARG A 610 -1.84 19.62 -35.44
N ILE A 611 -1.15 18.78 -34.66
CA ILE A 611 -1.71 18.12 -33.48
C ILE A 611 -0.97 18.54 -32.21
N SER A 612 -1.72 18.71 -31.12
CA SER A 612 -1.16 18.91 -29.78
C SER A 612 -1.48 17.71 -28.88
N CYS A 613 -0.52 17.34 -28.03
CA CYS A 613 -0.58 16.18 -27.15
C CYS A 613 0.27 16.43 -25.90
N LYS A 614 0.12 15.56 -24.89
CA LYS A 614 0.95 15.59 -23.69
C LYS A 614 2.06 14.55 -23.82
N ALA A 615 3.30 14.98 -24.01
CA ALA A 615 4.48 14.13 -23.90
C ALA A 615 4.54 13.47 -22.52
N GLY A 616 4.85 12.18 -22.42
CA GLY A 616 5.01 11.47 -21.15
C GLY A 616 4.72 9.97 -21.21
N THR A 617 5.19 9.23 -20.20
CA THR A 617 5.10 7.76 -20.07
C THR A 617 4.12 7.33 -18.98
N GLN A 618 3.18 8.17 -18.55
CA GLN A 618 2.42 7.94 -17.31
C GLN A 618 1.42 6.78 -17.35
N ILE A 619 1.09 6.19 -18.50
CA ILE A 619 0.29 4.96 -18.60
C ILE A 619 1.21 3.75 -18.48
N VAL A 620 2.37 3.75 -19.14
CA VAL A 620 3.35 2.66 -19.06
C VAL A 620 4.06 2.63 -17.68
N ASP A 621 4.40 3.79 -17.10
CA ASP A 621 4.85 3.94 -15.69
C ASP A 621 3.86 3.22 -14.72
N ARG A 622 2.56 3.40 -14.96
CA ARG A 622 1.48 2.78 -14.16
C ARG A 622 1.33 1.30 -14.45
N ALA A 623 1.50 0.85 -15.69
CA ALA A 623 1.54 -0.57 -16.03
C ALA A 623 2.69 -1.27 -15.30
N TRP A 624 3.88 -0.68 -15.31
CA TRP A 624 5.02 -1.20 -14.55
C TRP A 624 4.77 -1.22 -13.04
N LYS A 625 4.17 -0.19 -12.45
CA LYS A 625 3.78 -0.23 -11.02
C LYS A 625 2.77 -1.34 -10.74
N PHE A 626 1.75 -1.50 -11.59
CA PHE A 626 0.71 -2.53 -11.46
C PHE A 626 1.27 -3.95 -11.56
N ILE A 627 2.19 -4.19 -12.50
CA ILE A 627 2.87 -5.49 -12.68
C ILE A 627 3.80 -5.76 -11.50
N LYS A 628 4.65 -4.80 -11.10
CA LYS A 628 5.58 -4.96 -9.98
C LYS A 628 4.89 -5.27 -8.65
N ALA A 629 3.67 -4.75 -8.44
CA ALA A 629 2.84 -5.07 -7.27
C ALA A 629 2.28 -6.51 -7.24
N ARG A 630 2.42 -7.28 -8.33
CA ARG A 630 1.91 -8.66 -8.49
C ARG A 630 3.00 -9.73 -8.49
N LEU A 631 4.26 -9.34 -8.44
CA LEU A 631 5.40 -10.26 -8.47
C LEU A 631 5.83 -10.61 -7.05
N SER A 632 5.49 -11.82 -6.60
CA SER A 632 5.99 -12.38 -5.35
C SER A 632 7.47 -12.74 -5.49
N ARG A 633 8.36 -11.77 -5.24
CA ARG A 633 9.83 -11.93 -5.33
C ARG A 633 10.36 -12.82 -4.20
N ASN A 634 10.20 -14.13 -4.36
CA ASN A 634 10.73 -15.17 -3.51
C ASN A 634 11.96 -15.86 -4.16
N GLN A 635 12.54 -16.85 -3.48
CA GLN A 635 13.75 -17.54 -3.94
C GLN A 635 13.59 -18.31 -5.27
N TYR A 636 12.35 -18.64 -5.67
CA TYR A 636 12.04 -19.42 -6.88
C TYR A 636 11.73 -18.54 -8.10
N VAL A 637 11.51 -17.23 -7.90
CA VAL A 637 11.17 -16.24 -8.93
C VAL A 637 12.42 -15.40 -9.24
N LYS A 638 13.45 -16.05 -9.80
CA LYS A 638 14.72 -15.43 -10.21
C LYS A 638 14.67 -14.93 -11.66
N ALA A 639 15.55 -13.98 -12.02
CA ALA A 639 15.83 -13.59 -13.40
C ALA A 639 16.06 -14.81 -14.32
N SER A 640 15.53 -14.73 -15.54
CA SER A 640 15.42 -15.78 -16.55
C SER A 640 14.65 -17.06 -16.19
N SER A 641 14.00 -17.13 -15.03
CA SER A 641 13.07 -18.24 -14.75
C SER A 641 11.80 -18.16 -15.61
N LEU A 642 11.33 -19.33 -16.09
CA LEU A 642 10.05 -19.45 -16.80
C LEU A 642 8.86 -19.03 -15.93
N LEU A 643 8.98 -19.14 -14.61
CA LEU A 643 7.97 -18.74 -13.63
C LEU A 643 7.86 -17.22 -13.50
N LEU A 644 8.98 -16.47 -13.44
CA LEU A 644 8.96 -15.00 -13.46
C LEU A 644 8.35 -14.48 -14.76
N ALA A 645 8.70 -15.07 -15.91
CA ALA A 645 8.06 -14.75 -17.17
C ALA A 645 6.54 -15.02 -17.15
N ALA A 646 6.09 -16.15 -16.57
CA ALA A 646 4.66 -16.44 -16.43
C ALA A 646 3.94 -15.48 -15.47
N GLN A 647 4.58 -15.05 -14.37
CA GLN A 647 4.04 -14.03 -13.48
C GLN A 647 3.89 -12.66 -14.17
N ILE A 648 4.91 -12.22 -14.91
CA ILE A 648 4.86 -10.95 -15.68
C ILE A 648 3.72 -11.01 -16.71
N ARG A 649 3.57 -12.13 -17.45
CA ARG A 649 2.47 -12.31 -18.42
C ARG A 649 1.08 -12.42 -17.78
N SER A 650 0.95 -13.05 -16.62
CA SER A 650 -0.31 -13.06 -15.86
C SER A 650 -0.68 -11.66 -15.36
N ALA A 651 0.28 -10.90 -14.84
CA ALA A 651 0.06 -9.54 -14.39
C ALA A 651 -0.26 -8.57 -15.56
N GLN A 652 0.26 -8.83 -16.75
CA GLN A 652 -0.14 -8.16 -18.00
C GLN A 652 -1.60 -8.46 -18.36
N TRP A 653 -2.02 -9.74 -18.29
CA TRP A 653 -3.42 -10.13 -18.50
C TRP A 653 -4.38 -9.45 -17.51
N GLU A 654 -3.99 -9.35 -16.24
CA GLU A 654 -4.74 -8.59 -15.23
C GLU A 654 -4.73 -7.09 -15.53
N TYR A 655 -3.67 -6.54 -16.13
CA TYR A 655 -3.64 -5.14 -16.56
C TYR A 655 -4.55 -4.89 -17.76
N TRP A 656 -4.67 -5.83 -18.70
CA TRP A 656 -5.62 -5.74 -19.81
C TRP A 656 -7.07 -5.69 -19.31
N ASN A 657 -7.40 -6.49 -18.29
CA ASN A 657 -8.76 -6.64 -17.78
C ASN A 657 -9.06 -5.85 -16.49
N ARG A 658 -8.19 -4.91 -16.11
CA ARG A 658 -8.21 -4.08 -14.87
C ARG A 658 -9.44 -3.17 -14.63
N GLN A 659 -10.45 -3.23 -15.49
CA GLN A 659 -11.72 -2.50 -15.43
C GLN A 659 -12.92 -3.44 -15.74
N ARG A 660 -12.68 -4.76 -15.80
CA ARG A 660 -13.65 -5.80 -16.12
C ARG A 660 -13.70 -6.80 -14.96
N ASP A 661 -14.75 -7.60 -14.92
CA ASP A 661 -14.83 -8.75 -14.02
C ASP A 661 -13.78 -9.81 -14.42
N LEU A 662 -12.82 -10.09 -13.52
CA LEU A 662 -11.76 -11.07 -13.80
C LEU A 662 -12.27 -12.51 -13.71
N TRP A 663 -13.43 -12.78 -13.11
CA TRP A 663 -14.09 -14.09 -13.12
C TRP A 663 -14.53 -14.44 -14.54
N LEU A 664 -15.40 -13.61 -15.13
CA LEU A 664 -15.83 -13.74 -16.53
C LEU A 664 -14.67 -13.71 -17.53
N CYS A 665 -13.68 -12.83 -17.32
CA CYS A 665 -12.49 -12.83 -18.18
C CYS A 665 -11.71 -14.14 -18.06
N THR A 666 -11.64 -14.74 -16.86
CA THR A 666 -10.99 -16.04 -16.67
C THR A 666 -11.77 -17.15 -17.36
N GLY A 667 -13.11 -17.15 -17.28
CA GLY A 667 -13.99 -18.05 -18.03
C GLY A 667 -13.70 -18.05 -19.54
N HIS A 668 -13.61 -16.87 -20.17
CA HIS A 668 -13.24 -16.78 -21.60
C HIS A 668 -11.85 -17.40 -21.91
N VAL A 669 -10.87 -17.24 -21.02
CA VAL A 669 -9.54 -17.85 -21.19
C VAL A 669 -9.59 -19.38 -21.00
N VAL A 670 -10.36 -19.86 -20.03
CA VAL A 670 -10.56 -21.30 -19.77
C VAL A 670 -11.28 -21.96 -20.94
N ALA A 671 -12.37 -21.37 -21.44
CA ALA A 671 -13.07 -21.83 -22.63
C ALA A 671 -12.15 -21.93 -23.85
N SER A 672 -11.34 -20.89 -24.13
CA SER A 672 -10.36 -20.92 -25.23
C SER A 672 -9.22 -21.93 -25.01
N TYR A 673 -8.95 -22.36 -23.78
CA TYR A 673 -7.98 -23.44 -23.48
C TYR A 673 -8.63 -24.82 -23.65
N MET A 674 -9.83 -25.01 -23.10
CA MET A 674 -10.58 -26.28 -23.17
C MET A 674 -11.09 -26.59 -24.58
N GLU A 675 -11.37 -25.59 -25.43
CA GLU A 675 -11.74 -25.79 -26.84
C GLU A 675 -10.72 -26.70 -27.57
N GLY A 676 -9.43 -26.47 -27.35
CA GLY A 676 -8.34 -27.25 -27.94
C GLY A 676 -8.15 -28.66 -27.35
N ILE A 677 -8.97 -29.05 -26.37
CA ILE A 677 -9.03 -30.37 -25.73
C ILE A 677 -10.36 -31.06 -26.09
N VAL A 678 -11.48 -30.35 -25.99
CA VAL A 678 -12.86 -30.84 -26.19
C VAL A 678 -13.17 -31.12 -27.68
N LYS A 679 -12.43 -30.48 -28.61
CA LYS A 679 -12.50 -30.74 -30.06
C LYS A 679 -11.54 -31.83 -30.56
N ARG A 680 -10.93 -32.62 -29.66
CA ARG A 680 -10.13 -33.82 -29.97
C ARG A 680 -10.92 -35.09 -29.64
#